data_AF-A0A7X8F8R3-F1
#
_entry.id   AF-A0A7X8F8R3-F1
#
_cell.length_a   1.000
_cell.length_b   1.000
_cell.length_c   1.000
_cell.angle_alpha   90.00
_cell.angle_beta   90.00
_cell.angle_gamma   90.00
#
_symmetry.space_group_name_H-M   'P 1'
#
loop_
_entity.id
_entity.type
_entity.pdbx_description
1 polymer ?
#
loop_
_entity_poly.entity_id
_entity_poly.type
_entity_poly.pdbx_seq_one_letter_code
_entity_poly.pdbx_strand_id
1 'polypeptide(L)'
;MKKTMILMATVLLGALMLFSGASDDASKSGQIKDFVALDAPHDGGDGVILKWTPLDKTHRIIQYKLYRGVSPDTLFYFNSIDVDPVLGVIGNELTFIDQDFQPLFEFETAPSKLKKEKHQPANSPLYQAVPRDAALIGKLVPYYQVLGAINHKVYYHQSKKIGEGDDTLAGYRLNQFDFIYANPMPDSTYYYSVVAVNERGKHMPAAEVVSVIPFDNRPSDSATLTATLIQDTHEIGFEWSPPGSGDDLMVYSGWLIPRENVAQFKAEQEQIKASDELPFGAWKGYCVPLFQAAAGGGTMYQKVALSGLERPLSRPVESYLPLISYQDYSGFENAAVADTLYIRSSSELPKLPAFSVWDKENDKGDNLLISFGKPVVYLTQASYTSAKKNKLKFNYEVLENDRYPIERLKFTFTDANGKPMGTIVEYYPDKLIYLKVPPDFNGTKSFKVETQVMLRSHKGKWETPAATQDIEFEDATRRYLGKNLTLNGQQLDMVFLDVLRKSKFGSSYNPGLRSNGMVRAQDHPIPYPDMLYKQITGYDKESNRLLTDHSFPIDKDEKSGAYFMGSIYRDVFDTGIKESKAHLDSLNTVLKAMTAIGDTKSEEYLMTQMELDHTKATYDFIINHKAYKAASKARGERSWRKTLLAEANRNSRTYSYQLLISDGHGFFQQTQEPYADATGRIWFTPIAQWFDMTKLGTLIGSLLFGIFIVVALVQSKRKELYIRPIAGLEELDNAVGRATEMGRPVMFVPGWGTLGEPCTISSMMILAQTARKTAEFDVRLISPHCDYFVMPVAQEIVQTAYSEAGRPDAFDRDDIFYISDSQFAFSAGVNGITIRERVATILYMGFFNAEALLMTETGNQAGAIQIAGTDATTQVPFFITTCDYTLIGEEFYAASAYLSRNIELVSMLKGLDYFKLVMVILVIAGTILSTVHWHGLLHFLPFE
;
A
#
# COMPACT_ATOMS: atom_id res chain seq x y z
N MET A 1 1.28 37.98 71.65
CA MET A 1 1.79 37.68 70.29
C MET A 1 1.34 36.32 69.73
N LYS A 2 1.32 35.21 70.50
CA LYS A 2 0.86 33.89 69.96
C LYS A 2 -0.63 33.84 69.55
N LYS A 3 -1.55 34.50 70.27
CA LYS A 3 -2.99 34.53 69.91
C LYS A 3 -3.29 35.39 68.67
N THR A 4 -2.53 36.46 68.44
CA THR A 4 -2.69 37.32 67.25
C THR A 4 -2.11 36.69 65.99
N MET A 5 -1.02 35.90 66.09
CA MET A 5 -0.49 35.15 64.94
C MET A 5 -1.41 34.00 64.51
N ILE A 6 -2.06 33.29 65.45
CA ILE A 6 -2.99 32.20 65.09
C ILE A 6 -4.25 32.79 64.43
N LEU A 7 -4.73 33.94 64.89
CA LEU A 7 -5.85 34.64 64.26
C LEU A 7 -5.48 35.17 62.87
N MET A 8 -4.28 35.75 62.69
CA MET A 8 -3.80 36.14 61.37
C MET A 8 -3.60 34.95 60.43
N ALA A 9 -3.10 33.81 60.92
CA ALA A 9 -2.93 32.60 60.10
C ALA A 9 -4.28 31.99 59.70
N THR A 10 -5.29 32.01 60.57
CA THR A 10 -6.66 31.54 60.25
C THR A 10 -7.41 32.51 59.33
N VAL A 11 -7.19 33.82 59.46
CA VAL A 11 -7.71 34.82 58.52
C VAL A 11 -7.00 34.73 57.16
N LEU A 12 -5.70 34.42 57.12
CA LEU A 12 -4.97 34.19 55.86
C LEU A 12 -5.40 32.88 55.18
N LEU A 13 -5.63 31.81 55.95
CA LEU A 13 -6.16 30.54 55.43
C LEU A 13 -7.61 30.67 54.95
N GLY A 14 -8.43 31.46 55.67
CA GLY A 14 -9.80 31.78 55.29
C GLY A 14 -9.85 32.67 54.04
N ALA A 15 -8.95 33.65 53.91
CA ALA A 15 -8.84 34.48 52.72
C ALA A 15 -8.32 33.69 51.50
N LEU A 16 -7.42 32.72 51.69
CA LEU A 16 -6.97 31.82 50.62
C LEU A 16 -8.05 30.82 50.17
N MET A 17 -8.98 30.42 51.04
CA MET A 17 -10.13 29.59 50.65
C MET A 17 -11.31 30.39 50.07
N LEU A 18 -11.38 31.71 50.30
CA LEU A 18 -12.45 32.58 49.76
C LEU A 18 -12.14 33.16 48.37
N PHE A 19 -10.92 32.96 47.84
CA PHE A 19 -10.57 33.26 46.44
C PHE A 19 -10.65 32.04 45.50
N SER A 20 -11.16 30.89 45.97
CA SER A 20 -11.36 29.70 45.14
C SER A 20 -12.85 29.36 44.93
N GLY A 21 -13.69 30.39 44.78
CA GLY A 21 -15.11 30.23 44.51
C GLY A 21 -15.54 31.00 43.27
N ALA A 22 -15.99 30.25 42.26
CA ALA A 22 -16.81 30.67 41.12
C ALA A 22 -16.12 31.41 39.95
N SER A 23 -15.36 30.64 39.17
CA SER A 23 -15.67 30.49 37.74
C SER A 23 -15.36 29.03 37.38
N ASP A 24 -16.39 28.21 37.13
CA ASP A 24 -16.23 26.88 36.53
C ASP A 24 -15.67 27.08 35.12
N ASP A 25 -14.35 27.15 35.03
CA ASP A 25 -13.67 27.15 33.75
C ASP A 25 -13.17 25.73 33.48
N ALA A 26 -13.97 24.98 32.72
CA ALA A 26 -13.64 23.66 32.21
C ALA A 26 -12.29 23.62 31.45
N SER A 27 -11.66 24.78 31.16
CA SER A 27 -10.28 24.87 30.67
C SER A 27 -9.23 24.24 31.60
N LYS A 28 -9.49 24.15 32.92
CA LYS A 28 -8.59 23.51 33.90
C LYS A 28 -8.85 22.02 34.15
N SER A 29 -10.05 21.51 33.84
CA SER A 29 -10.39 20.09 34.01
C SER A 29 -9.82 19.22 32.89
N GLY A 30 -9.47 19.84 31.76
CA GLY A 30 -9.00 19.17 30.55
C GLY A 30 -10.06 18.25 29.93
N GLN A 31 -11.34 18.55 30.16
CA GLN A 31 -12.45 17.90 29.49
C GLN A 31 -12.65 18.50 28.09
N ILE A 32 -12.91 17.65 27.10
CA ILE A 32 -13.16 18.07 25.72
C ILE A 32 -14.51 18.81 25.64
N LYS A 33 -14.55 19.88 24.83
CA LYS A 33 -15.73 20.72 24.60
C LYS A 33 -16.25 20.57 23.18
N ASP A 34 -17.50 20.98 22.98
CA ASP A 34 -18.17 21.08 21.67
C ASP A 34 -18.14 19.75 20.90
N PHE A 35 -18.17 18.62 21.62
CA PHE A 35 -18.23 17.31 21.00
C PHE A 35 -19.61 17.08 20.42
N VAL A 36 -19.67 16.81 19.12
CA VAL A 36 -20.90 16.53 18.39
C VAL A 36 -20.68 15.32 17.48
N ALA A 37 -21.75 14.53 17.31
CA ALA A 37 -21.85 13.50 16.29
C ALA A 37 -22.93 13.95 15.31
N LEU A 38 -22.60 13.95 14.04
CA LEU A 38 -23.44 14.40 12.94
C LEU A 38 -23.52 13.27 11.92
N ASP A 39 -24.68 13.12 11.29
CA ASP A 39 -24.83 12.31 10.09
C ASP A 39 -23.82 12.78 9.02
N ALA A 40 -23.16 11.84 8.34
CA ALA A 40 -22.26 12.21 7.25
C ALA A 40 -23.10 12.68 6.05
N PRO A 41 -22.77 13.81 5.41
CA PRO A 41 -23.54 14.26 4.26
C PRO A 41 -23.20 13.42 3.04
N HIS A 42 -24.21 13.16 2.21
CA HIS A 42 -24.06 12.54 0.89
C HIS A 42 -23.52 11.10 0.91
N ASP A 43 -23.92 10.30 1.89
CA ASP A 43 -23.58 8.88 2.00
C ASP A 43 -24.84 7.99 2.04
N GLY A 44 -24.64 6.67 2.04
CA GLY A 44 -25.71 5.67 2.14
C GLY A 44 -26.27 5.48 3.56
N GLY A 45 -26.04 6.43 4.47
CA GLY A 45 -26.45 6.36 5.88
C GLY A 45 -25.60 5.42 6.75
N ASP A 46 -24.36 5.16 6.36
CA ASP A 46 -23.39 4.34 7.11
C ASP A 46 -22.22 5.15 7.69
N GLY A 47 -22.21 6.47 7.51
CA GLY A 47 -21.19 7.40 7.98
C GLY A 47 -21.65 8.30 9.13
N VAL A 48 -20.75 8.52 10.10
CA VAL A 48 -20.96 9.50 11.18
C VAL A 48 -19.74 10.40 11.32
N ILE A 49 -19.96 11.72 11.26
CA ILE A 49 -18.92 12.72 11.50
C ILE A 49 -18.89 13.11 12.98
N LEU A 50 -17.74 12.91 13.61
CA LEU A 50 -17.44 13.33 14.97
C LEU A 50 -16.59 14.60 14.95
N LYS A 51 -17.01 15.64 15.67
CA LYS A 51 -16.28 16.91 15.77
C LYS A 51 -16.11 17.35 17.20
N TRP A 52 -14.97 17.96 17.53
CA TRP A 52 -14.74 18.59 18.83
C TRP A 52 -13.65 19.64 18.80
N THR A 53 -13.67 20.49 19.83
CA THR A 53 -12.57 21.43 20.10
C THR A 53 -11.40 20.68 20.76
N PRO A 54 -10.20 20.65 20.14
CA PRO A 54 -9.03 20.00 20.73
C PRO A 54 -8.60 20.72 22.02
N LEU A 55 -8.04 19.95 22.96
CA LEU A 55 -7.43 20.51 24.17
C LEU A 55 -6.17 21.32 23.82
N ASP A 56 -5.95 22.39 24.56
CA ASP A 56 -4.76 23.23 24.41
C ASP A 56 -3.48 22.40 24.60
N LYS A 57 -2.45 22.71 23.79
CA LYS A 57 -1.16 22.02 23.77
C LYS A 57 -0.46 21.92 25.14
N THR A 58 -0.79 22.79 26.10
CA THR A 58 -0.30 22.68 27.49
C THR A 58 -0.69 21.36 28.17
N HIS A 59 -1.74 20.68 27.69
CA HIS A 59 -2.15 19.36 28.16
C HIS A 59 -1.29 18.20 27.62
N ARG A 60 -0.41 18.46 26.62
CA ARG A 60 0.53 17.51 26.02
C ARG A 60 -0.16 16.20 25.61
N ILE A 61 -1.24 16.34 24.84
CA ILE A 61 -2.06 15.23 24.35
C ILE A 61 -1.29 14.47 23.28
N ILE A 62 -1.22 13.15 23.43
CA ILE A 62 -0.62 12.24 22.44
C ILE A 62 -1.68 11.55 21.60
N GLN A 63 -2.92 11.46 22.09
CA GLN A 63 -3.98 10.72 21.41
C GLN A 63 -5.38 11.16 21.87
N TYR A 64 -6.35 11.14 20.96
CA TYR A 64 -7.78 11.20 21.24
C TYR A 64 -8.42 9.84 20.95
N LYS A 65 -8.92 9.16 21.98
CA LYS A 65 -9.60 7.86 21.86
C LYS A 65 -11.08 8.06 21.61
N LEU A 66 -11.63 7.34 20.63
CA LEU A 66 -13.01 7.42 20.18
C LEU A 66 -13.78 6.18 20.62
N TYR A 67 -15.02 6.40 21.07
CA TYR A 67 -15.89 5.37 21.61
C TYR A 67 -17.22 5.39 20.88
N ARG A 68 -17.77 4.20 20.62
CA ARG A 68 -19.03 3.97 19.92
C ARG A 68 -19.85 2.91 20.62
N GLY A 69 -21.17 3.09 20.66
CA GLY A 69 -22.10 2.11 21.20
C GLY A 69 -23.51 2.24 20.64
N VAL A 70 -24.33 1.21 20.85
CA VAL A 70 -25.76 1.17 20.48
C VAL A 70 -26.67 1.49 21.68
N SER A 71 -26.07 1.89 22.80
CA SER A 71 -26.74 2.24 24.05
C SER A 71 -25.93 3.35 24.74
N PRO A 72 -26.59 4.31 25.42
CA PRO A 72 -25.90 5.39 26.11
C PRO A 72 -25.05 4.90 27.30
N ASP A 73 -25.36 3.69 27.81
CA ASP A 73 -24.72 3.12 28.99
C ASP A 73 -23.48 2.27 28.66
N THR A 74 -23.26 1.95 27.38
CA THR A 74 -22.20 1.03 26.94
C THR A 74 -21.62 1.47 25.60
N LEU A 75 -20.46 2.14 25.66
CA LEU A 75 -19.67 2.51 24.49
C LEU A 75 -18.30 1.82 24.56
N PHE A 76 -17.87 1.23 23.45
CA PHE A 76 -16.58 0.56 23.32
C PHE A 76 -15.60 1.43 22.55
N TYR A 77 -14.33 1.38 22.95
CA TYR A 77 -13.24 1.95 22.17
C TYR A 77 -13.18 1.26 20.79
N PHE A 78 -13.10 2.05 19.72
CA PHE A 78 -13.01 1.51 18.35
C PHE A 78 -11.88 2.14 17.52
N ASN A 79 -11.53 3.42 17.74
CA ASN A 79 -10.44 4.07 17.01
C ASN A 79 -9.85 5.25 17.81
N SER A 80 -8.78 5.87 17.30
CA SER A 80 -8.11 7.01 17.90
C SER A 80 -7.41 7.90 16.88
N ILE A 81 -7.24 9.18 17.22
CA ILE A 81 -6.40 10.13 16.48
C ILE A 81 -5.13 10.40 17.29
N ASP A 82 -3.96 10.13 16.70
CA ASP A 82 -2.67 10.46 17.30
C ASP A 82 -2.30 11.93 17.09
N VAL A 83 -1.62 12.51 18.07
CA VAL A 83 -1.27 13.94 18.11
C VAL A 83 0.17 14.10 18.60
N ASP A 84 0.92 15.00 17.97
CA ASP A 84 2.22 15.40 18.48
C ASP A 84 2.03 16.23 19.78
N PRO A 85 2.55 15.78 20.93
CA PRO A 85 2.30 16.45 22.21
C PRO A 85 2.99 17.82 22.34
N VAL A 86 3.96 18.14 21.48
CA VAL A 86 4.69 19.41 21.45
C VAL A 86 3.97 20.41 20.55
N LEU A 87 3.59 19.99 19.36
CA LEU A 87 2.89 20.85 18.39
C LEU A 87 1.41 21.03 18.76
N GLY A 88 0.79 19.99 19.32
CA GLY A 88 -0.65 19.90 19.52
C GLY A 88 -1.39 19.78 18.18
N VAL A 89 -2.69 20.11 18.19
CA VAL A 89 -3.52 20.15 16.98
C VAL A 89 -3.43 21.56 16.38
N ILE A 90 -3.07 21.64 15.09
CA ILE A 90 -3.04 22.90 14.35
C ILE A 90 -4.46 23.17 13.82
N GLY A 91 -5.29 23.81 14.64
CA GLY A 91 -6.68 24.13 14.29
C GLY A 91 -7.57 24.25 15.53
N ASN A 92 -8.77 24.81 15.34
CA ASN A 92 -9.75 24.97 16.41
C ASN A 92 -10.75 23.81 16.48
N GLU A 93 -10.72 22.87 15.53
CA GLU A 93 -11.65 21.76 15.41
C GLU A 93 -10.87 20.50 14.97
N LEU A 94 -11.15 19.36 15.60
CA LEU A 94 -10.80 18.03 15.10
C LEU A 94 -12.03 17.38 14.50
N THR A 95 -11.86 16.63 13.42
CA THR A 95 -12.91 15.85 12.77
C THR A 95 -12.45 14.40 12.58
N PHE A 96 -13.35 13.46 12.84
CA PHE A 96 -13.20 12.04 12.51
C PHE A 96 -14.47 11.58 11.79
N ILE A 97 -14.36 10.69 10.80
CA ILE A 97 -15.52 10.10 10.13
C ILE A 97 -15.52 8.60 10.42
N ASP A 98 -16.55 8.12 11.11
CA ASP A 98 -16.82 6.70 11.33
C ASP A 98 -17.54 6.13 10.11
N GLN A 99 -16.76 5.62 9.17
CA GLN A 99 -17.15 5.01 7.88
C GLN A 99 -16.10 3.94 7.49
N ASP A 100 -16.22 3.28 6.33
CA ASP A 100 -15.18 2.38 5.77
C ASP A 100 -14.80 1.14 6.61
N PHE A 101 -15.77 0.52 7.27
CA PHE A 101 -15.63 -0.69 8.09
C PHE A 101 -14.61 -0.54 9.23
N GLN A 102 -14.94 0.28 10.23
CA GLN A 102 -14.10 0.46 11.42
C GLN A 102 -14.01 -0.81 12.29
N PRO A 103 -12.90 -1.02 13.02
CA PRO A 103 -12.74 -2.21 13.86
C PRO A 103 -13.81 -2.33 14.95
N LEU A 104 -14.52 -3.45 14.97
CA LEU A 104 -15.39 -3.85 16.08
C LEU A 104 -14.64 -4.71 17.09
N PHE A 105 -13.77 -5.61 16.60
CA PHE A 105 -13.01 -6.54 17.42
C PHE A 105 -11.68 -6.92 16.76
N GLU A 106 -10.61 -6.87 17.55
CA GLU A 106 -9.26 -7.29 17.18
C GLU A 106 -8.62 -8.05 18.34
N PHE A 107 -7.96 -9.19 18.05
CA PHE A 107 -7.40 -10.02 19.12
C PHE A 107 -6.30 -9.33 19.94
N GLU A 108 -5.50 -8.49 19.30
CA GLU A 108 -4.36 -7.80 19.91
C GLU A 108 -4.80 -6.81 21.00
N THR A 109 -5.92 -6.12 20.77
CA THR A 109 -6.42 -5.06 21.66
C THR A 109 -7.60 -5.52 22.54
N ALA A 110 -8.33 -6.57 22.15
CA ALA A 110 -9.50 -7.04 22.87
C ALA A 110 -9.17 -7.64 24.26
N PRO A 111 -9.77 -7.12 25.35
CA PRO A 111 -9.58 -7.66 26.69
C PRO A 111 -10.27 -9.02 26.86
N SER A 112 -9.79 -9.83 27.81
CA SER A 112 -10.38 -11.16 28.09
C SER A 112 -11.78 -11.11 28.69
N LYS A 113 -12.15 -9.97 29.32
CA LYS A 113 -13.45 -9.70 29.93
C LYS A 113 -13.76 -8.22 29.76
N LEU A 114 -15.01 -7.85 29.93
CA LEU A 114 -15.46 -6.46 29.93
C LEU A 114 -14.64 -5.63 30.95
N LYS A 115 -14.04 -4.54 30.49
CA LYS A 115 -13.20 -3.63 31.30
C LYS A 115 -13.59 -2.18 31.05
N LYS A 116 -13.81 -1.44 32.14
CA LYS A 116 -14.00 0.02 32.10
C LYS A 116 -12.74 0.72 31.60
N GLU A 117 -12.92 1.88 30.98
CA GLU A 117 -11.80 2.70 30.56
C GLU A 117 -11.02 3.28 31.76
N LYS A 118 -9.70 3.44 31.60
CA LYS A 118 -8.80 3.94 32.63
C LYS A 118 -9.12 5.39 32.99
N HIS A 119 -8.98 5.71 34.27
CA HIS A 119 -9.15 7.04 34.84
C HIS A 119 -10.53 7.68 34.62
N GLN A 120 -11.53 6.91 34.22
CA GLN A 120 -12.92 7.35 34.18
C GLN A 120 -13.65 6.98 35.48
N PRO A 121 -14.72 7.72 35.86
CA PRO A 121 -15.57 7.36 37.00
C PRO A 121 -16.12 5.92 36.89
N ALA A 122 -16.41 5.27 38.02
CA ALA A 122 -16.90 3.89 38.04
C ALA A 122 -18.24 3.71 37.30
N ASN A 123 -19.07 4.75 37.26
CA ASN A 123 -20.34 4.81 36.53
C ASN A 123 -20.19 5.30 35.07
N SER A 124 -18.97 5.57 34.59
CA SER A 124 -18.74 5.98 33.19
C SER A 124 -19.25 4.91 32.22
N PRO A 125 -19.93 5.28 31.12
CA PRO A 125 -20.42 4.32 30.12
C PRO A 125 -19.29 3.77 29.22
N LEU A 126 -18.06 4.23 29.39
CA LEU A 126 -16.94 3.91 28.51
C LEU A 126 -16.21 2.62 28.93
N TYR A 127 -16.03 1.75 27.95
CA TYR A 127 -15.28 0.50 28.05
C TYR A 127 -14.09 0.53 27.11
N GLN A 128 -13.10 -0.31 27.39
CA GLN A 128 -12.04 -0.64 26.43
C GLN A 128 -12.62 -1.33 25.18
N ALA A 129 -11.79 -1.82 24.28
CA ALA A 129 -12.24 -2.56 23.09
C ALA A 129 -13.23 -3.70 23.47
N VAL A 130 -14.08 -4.09 22.52
CA VAL A 130 -15.03 -5.21 22.70
C VAL A 130 -14.25 -6.44 23.19
N PRO A 131 -14.64 -7.07 24.32
CA PRO A 131 -13.91 -8.20 24.87
C PRO A 131 -13.99 -9.43 23.95
N ARG A 132 -13.14 -10.42 24.23
CA ARG A 132 -13.11 -11.74 23.56
C ARG A 132 -14.34 -12.59 23.91
N ASP A 133 -15.52 -12.09 23.57
CA ASP A 133 -16.85 -12.66 23.85
C ASP A 133 -17.73 -12.61 22.60
N ALA A 134 -17.90 -13.78 21.97
CA ALA A 134 -18.70 -13.93 20.75
C ALA A 134 -20.20 -13.62 21.00
N ALA A 135 -20.71 -13.86 22.20
CA ALA A 135 -22.11 -13.60 22.52
C ALA A 135 -22.40 -12.09 22.57
N LEU A 136 -21.44 -11.30 23.05
CA LEU A 136 -21.54 -9.85 23.03
C LEU A 136 -21.50 -9.32 21.60
N ILE A 137 -20.56 -9.79 20.77
CA ILE A 137 -20.50 -9.42 19.34
C ILE A 137 -21.82 -9.78 18.65
N GLY A 138 -22.35 -10.98 18.90
CA GLY A 138 -23.63 -11.42 18.35
C GLY A 138 -24.83 -10.53 18.73
N LYS A 139 -24.78 -9.81 19.87
CA LYS A 139 -25.80 -8.81 20.23
C LYS A 139 -25.65 -7.49 19.46
N LEU A 140 -24.46 -7.19 18.96
CA LEU A 140 -24.17 -5.98 18.19
C LEU A 140 -24.47 -6.18 16.70
N VAL A 141 -24.37 -7.41 16.17
CA VAL A 141 -24.62 -7.73 14.75
C VAL A 141 -25.91 -7.10 14.18
N PRO A 142 -27.07 -7.11 14.86
CA PRO A 142 -28.29 -6.52 14.31
C PRO A 142 -28.25 -5.00 14.12
N TYR A 143 -27.27 -4.31 14.70
CA TYR A 143 -27.12 -2.86 14.67
C TYR A 143 -25.95 -2.41 13.79
N TYR A 144 -25.24 -3.31 13.12
CA TYR A 144 -24.11 -2.94 12.28
C TYR A 144 -24.07 -3.79 11.03
N GLN A 145 -23.51 -3.24 9.96
CA GLN A 145 -23.04 -4.07 8.87
C GLN A 145 -21.69 -4.68 9.29
N VAL A 146 -21.66 -5.98 9.60
CA VAL A 146 -20.50 -6.64 10.18
C VAL A 146 -19.74 -7.48 9.14
N LEU A 147 -18.45 -7.22 8.97
CA LEU A 147 -17.55 -8.00 8.12
C LEU A 147 -16.48 -8.71 8.97
N GLY A 148 -16.42 -10.03 8.86
CA GLY A 148 -15.34 -10.84 9.42
C GLY A 148 -14.24 -11.08 8.40
N ALA A 149 -13.00 -10.70 8.74
CA ALA A 149 -11.82 -11.10 8.00
C ALA A 149 -11.37 -12.50 8.47
N ILE A 150 -11.45 -13.47 7.58
CA ILE A 150 -11.16 -14.89 7.87
C ILE A 150 -10.19 -15.46 6.85
N ASN A 151 -9.16 -16.19 7.31
CA ASN A 151 -8.23 -16.84 6.41
C ASN A 151 -8.97 -17.80 5.46
N HIS A 152 -8.62 -17.76 4.17
CA HIS A 152 -9.25 -18.56 3.12
C HIS A 152 -9.32 -20.06 3.49
N LYS A 153 -8.25 -20.65 4.04
CA LYS A 153 -8.23 -22.07 4.42
C LYS A 153 -9.15 -22.36 5.62
N VAL A 154 -9.27 -21.42 6.55
CA VAL A 154 -10.11 -21.55 7.74
C VAL A 154 -11.59 -21.51 7.33
N TYR A 155 -11.98 -20.54 6.50
CA TYR A 155 -13.34 -20.43 5.97
C TYR A 155 -13.80 -21.75 5.31
N TYR A 156 -13.06 -22.24 4.31
CA TYR A 156 -13.51 -23.41 3.57
C TYR A 156 -13.37 -24.75 4.31
N HIS A 157 -12.60 -24.86 5.38
CA HIS A 157 -12.27 -26.18 5.98
C HIS A 157 -12.53 -26.31 7.47
N GLN A 158 -12.81 -25.22 8.20
CA GLN A 158 -12.94 -25.24 9.66
C GLN A 158 -14.27 -24.64 10.16
N SER A 159 -15.29 -24.62 9.30
CA SER A 159 -16.65 -24.20 9.68
C SER A 159 -17.43 -25.32 10.36
N LYS A 160 -18.46 -24.95 11.14
CA LYS A 160 -19.48 -25.87 11.66
C LYS A 160 -20.81 -25.57 10.97
N LYS A 161 -21.47 -26.59 10.42
CA LYS A 161 -22.81 -26.43 9.84
C LYS A 161 -23.83 -26.14 10.95
N ILE A 162 -24.57 -25.04 10.82
CA ILE A 162 -25.63 -24.60 11.76
C ILE A 162 -26.93 -24.48 10.97
N GLY A 163 -28.03 -25.02 11.49
CA GLY A 163 -29.36 -24.78 10.94
C GLY A 163 -30.01 -23.58 11.61
N GLU A 164 -30.64 -22.71 10.83
CA GLU A 164 -31.35 -21.52 11.31
C GLU A 164 -32.68 -21.41 10.56
N GLY A 165 -33.78 -21.83 11.20
CA GLY A 165 -35.06 -21.99 10.49
C GLY A 165 -34.97 -23.09 9.42
N ASP A 166 -35.37 -22.75 8.19
CA ASP A 166 -35.23 -23.61 7.01
C ASP A 166 -33.86 -23.45 6.32
N ASP A 167 -33.04 -22.49 6.75
CA ASP A 167 -31.74 -22.18 6.16
C ASP A 167 -30.58 -22.92 6.86
N THR A 168 -29.45 -23.03 6.16
CA THR A 168 -28.19 -23.53 6.70
C THR A 168 -27.13 -22.46 6.61
N LEU A 169 -26.37 -22.23 7.68
CA LEU A 169 -25.24 -21.28 7.72
C LEU A 169 -23.93 -21.95 8.12
N ALA A 170 -22.82 -21.26 7.86
CA ALA A 170 -21.49 -21.65 8.27
C ALA A 170 -21.09 -20.93 9.57
N GLY A 171 -20.87 -21.70 10.64
CA GLY A 171 -20.52 -21.18 11.96
C GLY A 171 -19.01 -21.23 12.28
N TYR A 172 -18.46 -20.11 12.74
CA TYR A 172 -17.05 -19.95 13.12
C TYR A 172 -16.91 -19.44 14.56
N ARG A 173 -15.89 -19.93 15.26
CA ARG A 173 -15.51 -19.37 16.56
C ARG A 173 -14.88 -18.00 16.35
N LEU A 174 -14.98 -17.14 17.37
CA LEU A 174 -14.37 -15.82 17.33
C LEU A 174 -12.87 -15.85 16.98
N ASN A 175 -12.11 -16.83 17.50
CA ASN A 175 -10.68 -17.00 17.24
C ASN A 175 -10.31 -17.55 15.86
N GLN A 176 -11.29 -17.72 14.98
CA GLN A 176 -11.07 -18.06 13.58
C GLN A 176 -11.10 -16.82 12.67
N PHE A 177 -11.50 -15.67 13.20
CA PHE A 177 -11.41 -14.37 12.55
C PHE A 177 -10.17 -13.64 13.04
N ASP A 178 -9.48 -12.97 12.13
CA ASP A 178 -8.33 -12.13 12.47
C ASP A 178 -8.84 -10.75 12.93
N PHE A 179 -9.84 -10.22 12.20
CA PHE A 179 -10.51 -8.96 12.48
C PHE A 179 -12.02 -9.11 12.28
N ILE A 180 -12.79 -8.34 13.04
CA ILE A 180 -14.20 -8.10 12.77
C ILE A 180 -14.39 -6.60 12.68
N TYR A 181 -14.92 -6.15 11.56
CA TYR A 181 -15.22 -4.75 11.28
C TYR A 181 -16.72 -4.50 11.31
N ALA A 182 -17.11 -3.27 11.57
CA ALA A 182 -18.50 -2.86 11.64
C ALA A 182 -18.69 -1.43 11.15
N ASN A 183 -19.59 -1.27 10.19
CA ASN A 183 -20.16 0.02 9.81
C ASN A 183 -21.50 0.27 10.51
N PRO A 184 -21.79 1.51 10.91
CA PRO A 184 -23.14 1.96 11.18
C PRO A 184 -24.11 1.58 10.06
N MET A 185 -25.40 1.51 10.38
CA MET A 185 -26.48 1.28 9.44
C MET A 185 -27.50 2.41 9.59
N PRO A 186 -28.23 2.74 8.51
CA PRO A 186 -29.26 3.77 8.57
C PRO A 186 -30.34 3.44 9.61
N ASP A 187 -30.99 4.48 10.12
CA ASP A 187 -32.12 4.44 11.07
C ASP A 187 -31.80 3.87 12.47
N SER A 188 -30.56 3.48 12.74
CA SER A 188 -30.11 3.01 14.04
C SER A 188 -29.56 4.14 14.91
N THR A 189 -29.90 4.19 16.20
CA THR A 189 -29.32 5.18 17.12
C THR A 189 -27.96 4.73 17.63
N TYR A 190 -26.92 5.53 17.39
CA TYR A 190 -25.58 5.32 17.92
C TYR A 190 -25.21 6.40 18.93
N TYR A 191 -24.31 6.04 19.83
CA TYR A 191 -23.82 6.89 20.90
C TYR A 191 -22.30 6.98 20.81
N TYR A 192 -21.77 8.20 20.91
CA TYR A 192 -20.34 8.47 20.81
C TYR A 192 -19.82 9.26 22.00
N SER A 193 -18.51 9.13 22.25
CA SER A 193 -17.75 9.96 23.18
C SER A 193 -16.27 9.95 22.78
N VAL A 194 -15.51 10.91 23.30
CA VAL A 194 -14.07 11.04 23.06
C VAL A 194 -13.31 11.28 24.37
N VAL A 195 -12.12 10.69 24.49
CA VAL A 195 -11.24 10.81 25.65
C VAL A 195 -9.84 11.18 25.18
N ALA A 196 -9.31 12.32 25.64
CA ALA A 196 -7.92 12.68 25.39
C ALA A 196 -6.95 11.93 26.32
N VAL A 197 -5.78 11.56 25.82
CA VAL A 197 -4.71 10.89 26.56
C VAL A 197 -3.45 11.74 26.45
N ASN A 198 -2.84 12.07 27.59
CA ASN A 198 -1.60 12.85 27.60
C ASN A 198 -0.33 11.98 27.55
N GLU A 199 0.82 12.61 27.35
CA GLU A 199 2.13 11.95 27.28
C GLU A 199 2.52 11.11 28.51
N ARG A 200 1.84 11.32 29.66
CA ARG A 200 2.04 10.53 30.88
C ARG A 200 1.11 9.31 30.94
N GLY A 201 0.34 9.05 29.89
CA GLY A 201 -0.69 8.00 29.84
C GLY A 201 -1.91 8.29 30.71
N LYS A 202 -2.12 9.54 31.16
CA LYS A 202 -3.33 9.92 31.90
C LYS A 202 -4.46 10.16 30.90
N HIS A 203 -5.58 9.50 31.14
CA HIS A 203 -6.82 9.73 30.39
C HIS A 203 -7.56 10.89 31.05
N MET A 204 -7.91 11.89 30.25
CA MET A 204 -8.64 13.07 30.68
C MET A 204 -10.13 12.73 30.86
N PRO A 205 -10.94 13.58 31.53
CA PRO A 205 -12.38 13.37 31.60
C PRO A 205 -12.99 13.25 30.20
N ALA A 206 -13.86 12.25 30.00
CA ALA A 206 -14.56 12.04 28.75
C ALA A 206 -15.45 13.23 28.35
N ALA A 207 -15.59 13.46 27.05
CA ALA A 207 -16.67 14.29 26.52
C ALA A 207 -18.04 13.69 26.89
N GLU A 208 -19.07 14.53 26.93
CA GLU A 208 -20.44 14.06 27.10
C GLU A 208 -20.81 13.06 25.99
N VAL A 209 -21.65 12.08 26.34
CA VAL A 209 -22.15 11.13 25.35
C VAL A 209 -23.20 11.83 24.50
N VAL A 210 -22.97 11.83 23.19
CA VAL A 210 -23.90 12.37 22.20
C VAL A 210 -24.46 11.24 21.34
N SER A 211 -25.69 11.39 20.89
CA SER A 211 -26.35 10.41 20.01
C SER A 211 -26.52 10.94 18.60
N VAL A 212 -26.52 10.06 17.63
CA VAL A 212 -26.79 10.34 16.21
C VAL A 212 -27.58 9.18 15.61
N ILE A 213 -28.41 9.48 14.62
CA ILE A 213 -29.06 8.50 13.76
C ILE A 213 -28.57 8.82 12.35
N PRO A 214 -27.72 7.99 11.74
CA PRO A 214 -27.34 8.18 10.36
C PRO A 214 -28.50 7.78 9.45
N PHE A 215 -28.63 8.43 8.31
CA PHE A 215 -29.68 8.15 7.34
C PHE A 215 -29.16 8.37 5.93
N ASP A 216 -29.75 7.67 4.97
CA ASP A 216 -29.37 7.79 3.57
C ASP A 216 -29.62 9.22 3.05
N ASN A 217 -28.61 9.79 2.43
CA ASN A 217 -28.53 11.17 2.00
C ASN A 217 -28.43 11.26 0.48
N ARG A 218 -28.92 12.37 -0.10
CA ARG A 218 -28.74 12.60 -1.54
C ARG A 218 -27.25 12.63 -1.94
N PRO A 219 -26.86 12.05 -3.09
CA PRO A 219 -25.48 12.10 -3.57
C PRO A 219 -24.93 13.52 -3.71
N SER A 220 -23.61 13.68 -3.52
CA SER A 220 -22.92 14.96 -3.64
C SER A 220 -23.04 15.55 -5.06
N ASP A 221 -23.06 16.88 -5.18
CA ASP A 221 -23.10 17.59 -6.47
C ASP A 221 -21.72 17.67 -7.18
N SER A 222 -20.71 17.00 -6.64
CA SER A 222 -19.30 17.13 -7.04
C SER A 222 -18.90 16.32 -8.28
N ALA A 223 -19.83 15.63 -8.92
CA ALA A 223 -19.55 14.92 -10.18
C ALA A 223 -19.06 15.91 -11.25
N THR A 224 -18.01 15.54 -11.97
CA THR A 224 -17.45 16.37 -13.06
C THR A 224 -17.81 15.77 -14.40
N LEU A 225 -18.36 16.58 -15.31
CA LEU A 225 -18.78 16.13 -16.64
C LEU A 225 -18.09 16.95 -17.73
N THR A 226 -17.55 16.24 -18.72
CA THR A 226 -17.10 16.80 -19.99
C THR A 226 -17.77 16.06 -21.14
N ALA A 227 -18.00 16.75 -22.26
CA ALA A 227 -18.54 16.10 -23.44
C ALA A 227 -18.13 16.79 -24.74
N THR A 228 -17.97 15.98 -25.78
CA THR A 228 -17.62 16.42 -27.14
C THR A 228 -18.65 15.94 -28.15
N LEU A 229 -19.17 16.88 -28.95
CA LEU A 229 -19.91 16.61 -30.17
C LEU A 229 -18.94 16.32 -31.32
N ILE A 230 -19.09 15.16 -31.93
CA ILE A 230 -18.40 14.74 -33.15
C ILE A 230 -19.31 15.11 -34.32
N GLN A 231 -19.01 16.25 -34.95
CA GLN A 231 -19.95 16.95 -35.82
C GLN A 231 -20.35 16.15 -37.07
N ASP A 232 -19.39 15.43 -37.66
CA ASP A 232 -19.55 14.68 -38.90
C ASP A 232 -20.23 13.32 -38.71
N THR A 233 -20.13 12.70 -37.52
CA THR A 233 -20.85 11.46 -37.19
C THR A 233 -22.18 11.71 -36.47
N HIS A 234 -22.43 12.95 -36.03
CA HIS A 234 -23.58 13.32 -35.19
C HIS A 234 -23.65 12.49 -33.89
N GLU A 235 -22.50 12.30 -33.24
CA GLU A 235 -22.38 11.60 -31.96
C GLU A 235 -21.93 12.55 -30.85
N ILE A 236 -22.36 12.31 -29.61
CA ILE A 236 -21.81 12.97 -28.42
C ILE A 236 -21.12 11.93 -27.55
N GLY A 237 -19.86 12.19 -27.20
CA GLY A 237 -19.13 11.42 -26.18
C GLY A 237 -19.20 12.13 -24.83
N PHE A 238 -19.68 11.42 -23.81
CA PHE A 238 -19.71 11.83 -22.41
C PHE A 238 -18.54 11.18 -21.69
N GLU A 239 -17.84 11.97 -20.88
CA GLU A 239 -16.82 11.51 -19.94
C GLU A 239 -17.02 12.21 -18.61
N TRP A 240 -17.23 11.44 -17.54
CA TRP A 240 -17.50 11.99 -16.21
C TRP A 240 -16.78 11.24 -15.11
N SER A 241 -16.42 11.95 -14.05
CA SER A 241 -15.98 11.33 -12.81
C SER A 241 -17.15 11.29 -11.81
N PRO A 242 -17.31 10.18 -11.05
CA PRO A 242 -18.29 10.06 -9.99
C PRO A 242 -18.23 11.21 -8.99
N PRO A 243 -19.36 11.56 -8.33
CA PRO A 243 -19.33 12.48 -7.20
C PRO A 243 -18.52 11.87 -6.03
N GLY A 244 -18.06 12.73 -5.13
CA GLY A 244 -17.53 12.29 -3.83
C GLY A 244 -18.56 11.47 -3.05
N SER A 245 -18.09 10.45 -2.31
CA SER A 245 -18.91 9.50 -1.54
C SER A 245 -19.88 8.64 -2.37
N GLY A 246 -19.71 8.53 -3.69
CA GLY A 246 -20.62 7.82 -4.60
C GLY A 246 -20.52 6.28 -4.60
N ASP A 247 -20.19 5.65 -3.47
CA ASP A 247 -20.06 4.18 -3.38
C ASP A 247 -21.42 3.45 -3.37
N ASP A 248 -22.50 4.18 -3.12
CA ASP A 248 -23.89 3.73 -3.05
C ASP A 248 -24.71 4.03 -4.33
N LEU A 249 -24.05 4.54 -5.38
CA LEU A 249 -24.73 4.87 -6.63
C LEU A 249 -25.21 3.61 -7.37
N MET A 250 -26.42 3.69 -7.93
CA MET A 250 -27.04 2.63 -8.73
C MET A 250 -26.90 2.90 -10.23
N VAL A 251 -27.23 4.11 -10.68
CA VAL A 251 -27.37 4.42 -12.12
C VAL A 251 -26.98 5.85 -12.46
N TYR A 252 -26.32 6.03 -13.60
CA TYR A 252 -26.11 7.31 -14.28
C TYR A 252 -27.08 7.46 -15.45
N SER A 253 -27.60 8.67 -15.68
CA SER A 253 -28.44 9.01 -16.81
C SER A 253 -27.90 10.25 -17.53
N GLY A 254 -27.72 10.16 -18.85
CA GLY A 254 -27.26 11.27 -19.67
C GLY A 254 -28.40 12.07 -20.30
N TRP A 255 -28.24 13.39 -20.35
CA TRP A 255 -29.26 14.34 -20.81
C TRP A 255 -28.66 15.47 -21.64
N LEU A 256 -29.51 16.15 -22.42
CA LEU A 256 -29.24 17.46 -23.00
C LEU A 256 -30.18 18.50 -22.40
N ILE A 257 -29.62 19.57 -21.84
CA ILE A 257 -30.35 20.73 -21.32
C ILE A 257 -30.22 21.92 -22.29
N PRO A 258 -31.31 22.59 -22.70
CA PRO A 258 -31.21 23.82 -23.48
C PRO A 258 -30.44 24.90 -22.70
N ARG A 259 -29.51 25.60 -23.36
CA ARG A 259 -28.64 26.61 -22.72
C ARG A 259 -29.42 27.69 -21.95
N GLU A 260 -30.60 28.07 -22.43
CA GLU A 260 -31.46 29.06 -21.78
C GLU A 260 -32.06 28.58 -20.44
N ASN A 261 -32.19 27.27 -20.24
CA ASN A 261 -32.70 26.67 -19.01
C ASN A 261 -31.61 26.36 -17.98
N VAL A 262 -30.33 26.55 -18.31
CA VAL A 262 -29.21 26.24 -17.40
C VAL A 262 -29.24 27.13 -16.15
N ALA A 263 -29.57 28.41 -16.29
CA ALA A 263 -29.68 29.32 -15.15
C ALA A 263 -30.84 28.91 -14.22
N GLN A 264 -31.97 28.47 -14.80
CA GLN A 264 -33.09 27.93 -14.04
C GLN A 264 -32.70 26.63 -13.34
N PHE A 265 -32.05 25.69 -14.04
CA PHE A 265 -31.55 24.45 -13.46
C PHE A 265 -30.63 24.70 -12.27
N LYS A 266 -29.65 25.61 -12.40
CA LYS A 266 -28.73 25.95 -11.29
C LYS A 266 -29.49 26.54 -10.09
N ALA A 267 -30.43 27.44 -10.32
CA ALA A 267 -31.28 27.99 -9.26
C ALA A 267 -32.19 26.94 -8.61
N GLU A 268 -32.63 25.93 -9.37
CA GLU A 268 -33.35 24.76 -8.86
C GLU A 268 -32.43 23.86 -8.01
N GLN A 269 -31.19 23.62 -8.43
CA GLN A 269 -30.22 22.82 -7.66
C GLN A 269 -29.81 23.51 -6.35
N GLU A 270 -29.64 24.83 -6.35
CA GLU A 270 -29.30 25.61 -5.13
C GLU A 270 -30.37 25.54 -4.03
N GLN A 271 -31.61 25.17 -4.37
CA GLN A 271 -32.71 25.02 -3.42
C GLN A 271 -32.73 23.65 -2.74
N ILE A 272 -31.98 22.67 -3.25
CA ILE A 272 -31.97 21.28 -2.78
C ILE A 272 -31.02 21.16 -1.59
N LYS A 273 -31.51 20.59 -0.49
CA LYS A 273 -30.69 20.19 0.66
C LYS A 273 -30.42 18.69 0.64
N ALA A 274 -29.32 18.28 1.28
CA ALA A 274 -28.95 16.87 1.42
C ALA A 274 -30.07 16.02 2.06
N SER A 275 -30.81 16.60 3.01
CA SER A 275 -31.90 15.95 3.76
C SER A 275 -33.28 15.98 3.08
N ASP A 276 -33.41 16.49 1.85
CA ASP A 276 -34.71 16.65 1.21
C ASP A 276 -35.25 15.33 0.62
N GLU A 277 -36.40 14.87 1.13
CA GLU A 277 -37.06 13.58 0.84
C GLU A 277 -37.63 13.40 -0.59
N LEU A 278 -37.59 14.42 -1.46
CA LEU A 278 -38.29 14.37 -2.77
C LEU A 278 -37.32 14.28 -3.97
N PRO A 279 -37.61 13.46 -4.99
CA PRO A 279 -36.88 13.50 -6.25
C PRO A 279 -37.18 14.82 -6.98
N PHE A 280 -36.28 15.80 -6.87
CA PHE A 280 -36.39 17.09 -7.54
C PHE A 280 -36.15 16.91 -9.05
N GLY A 281 -37.24 16.80 -9.82
CA GLY A 281 -37.21 16.40 -11.24
C GLY A 281 -37.84 17.41 -12.21
N ALA A 282 -38.17 18.63 -11.78
CA ALA A 282 -38.77 19.66 -12.65
C ALA A 282 -37.90 19.92 -13.89
N TRP A 283 -36.58 19.92 -13.70
CA TRP A 283 -35.62 20.10 -14.79
C TRP A 283 -35.66 19.01 -15.87
N LYS A 284 -36.10 17.79 -15.54
CA LYS A 284 -36.26 16.71 -16.52
C LYS A 284 -37.32 17.03 -17.57
N GLY A 285 -38.31 17.87 -17.22
CA GLY A 285 -39.40 18.25 -18.11
C GLY A 285 -38.97 19.04 -19.35
N TYR A 286 -37.83 19.73 -19.29
CA TYR A 286 -37.26 20.49 -20.41
C TYR A 286 -35.94 19.91 -20.95
N CYS A 287 -35.48 18.77 -20.43
CA CYS A 287 -34.30 18.06 -20.92
C CYS A 287 -34.65 16.94 -21.91
N VAL A 288 -33.68 16.55 -22.74
CA VAL A 288 -33.79 15.39 -23.63
C VAL A 288 -32.98 14.23 -23.04
N PRO A 289 -33.60 13.09 -22.69
CA PRO A 289 -32.88 11.90 -22.23
C PRO A 289 -32.07 11.28 -23.37
N LEU A 290 -30.87 10.80 -23.04
CA LEU A 290 -29.97 10.16 -24.01
C LEU A 290 -29.67 8.70 -23.68
N PHE A 291 -29.32 8.39 -22.44
CA PHE A 291 -28.93 7.04 -22.02
C PHE A 291 -29.09 6.81 -20.52
N GLN A 292 -29.06 5.54 -20.12
CA GLN A 292 -28.83 5.08 -18.76
C GLN A 292 -27.65 4.10 -18.74
N ALA A 293 -26.80 4.19 -17.74
CA ALA A 293 -25.65 3.33 -17.53
C ALA A 293 -25.56 2.94 -16.05
N ALA A 294 -25.20 1.68 -15.77
CA ALA A 294 -24.96 1.26 -14.38
C ALA A 294 -23.84 2.11 -13.75
N ALA A 295 -23.99 2.41 -12.46
CA ALA A 295 -22.94 3.09 -11.73
C ALA A 295 -21.67 2.21 -11.63
N GLY A 296 -20.53 2.87 -11.56
CA GLY A 296 -19.23 2.25 -11.45
C GLY A 296 -18.22 3.23 -10.85
N GLY A 297 -17.15 2.69 -10.31
CA GLY A 297 -16.04 3.49 -9.79
C GLY A 297 -15.10 3.99 -10.91
N GLY A 298 -14.42 5.09 -10.64
CA GLY A 298 -13.47 5.72 -11.58
C GLY A 298 -14.16 6.49 -12.71
N THR A 299 -13.38 6.99 -13.68
CA THR A 299 -13.92 7.78 -14.79
C THR A 299 -14.77 6.92 -15.72
N MET A 300 -15.98 7.38 -16.02
CA MET A 300 -16.97 6.68 -16.82
C MET A 300 -17.13 7.34 -18.20
N TYR A 301 -17.58 6.56 -19.18
CA TYR A 301 -17.68 7.01 -20.57
C TYR A 301 -18.95 6.49 -21.23
N GLN A 302 -19.58 7.30 -22.07
CA GLN A 302 -20.69 6.86 -22.91
C GLN A 302 -20.73 7.64 -24.23
N LYS A 303 -20.86 6.94 -25.35
CA LYS A 303 -21.06 7.55 -26.67
C LYS A 303 -22.51 7.38 -27.11
N VAL A 304 -23.11 8.43 -27.66
CA VAL A 304 -24.52 8.45 -28.07
C VAL A 304 -24.64 8.99 -29.49
N ALA A 305 -25.30 8.25 -30.38
CA ALA A 305 -25.66 8.73 -31.71
C ALA A 305 -26.98 9.51 -31.67
N LEU A 306 -26.98 10.76 -32.15
CA LEU A 306 -28.15 11.65 -32.09
C LEU A 306 -29.23 11.30 -33.11
N SER A 307 -28.89 10.54 -34.15
CA SER A 307 -29.84 10.10 -35.18
C SER A 307 -30.85 9.06 -34.68
N GLY A 308 -30.56 8.37 -33.57
CA GLY A 308 -31.38 7.30 -33.01
C GLY A 308 -32.25 7.71 -31.82
N LEU A 309 -32.35 9.01 -31.51
CA LEU A 309 -33.14 9.49 -30.37
C LEU A 309 -34.63 9.24 -30.58
N GLU A 310 -35.31 8.73 -29.55
CA GLU A 310 -36.76 8.53 -29.56
C GLU A 310 -37.53 9.84 -29.80
N ARG A 311 -36.96 10.96 -29.33
CA ARG A 311 -37.49 12.31 -29.54
C ARG A 311 -36.44 13.16 -30.28
N PRO A 312 -36.75 13.69 -31.47
CA PRO A 312 -35.84 14.59 -32.17
C PRO A 312 -35.54 15.84 -31.36
N LEU A 313 -34.33 16.38 -31.52
CA LEU A 313 -33.97 17.66 -30.92
C LEU A 313 -34.81 18.78 -31.53
N SER A 314 -35.42 19.61 -30.69
CA SER A 314 -36.22 20.78 -31.14
C SER A 314 -35.38 21.94 -31.68
N ARG A 315 -34.05 21.89 -31.49
CA ARG A 315 -33.07 22.92 -31.82
C ARG A 315 -31.75 22.26 -32.25
N PRO A 316 -30.83 23.00 -32.90
CA PRO A 316 -29.48 22.49 -33.15
C PRO A 316 -28.80 22.07 -31.83
N VAL A 317 -28.04 20.99 -31.86
CA VAL A 317 -27.40 20.38 -30.67
C VAL A 317 -26.49 21.37 -29.94
N GLU A 318 -25.89 22.32 -30.64
CA GLU A 318 -25.03 23.38 -30.10
C GLU A 318 -25.78 24.31 -29.14
N SER A 319 -27.11 24.35 -29.24
CA SER A 319 -27.99 25.12 -28.34
C SER A 319 -28.23 24.40 -27.00
N TYR A 320 -27.68 23.21 -26.81
CA TYR A 320 -27.76 22.43 -25.59
C TYR A 320 -26.41 22.36 -24.87
N LEU A 321 -26.45 22.00 -23.59
CA LEU A 321 -25.31 21.50 -22.82
C LEU A 321 -25.57 20.06 -22.37
N PRO A 322 -24.52 19.21 -22.32
CA PRO A 322 -24.56 17.91 -21.67
C PRO A 322 -24.87 18.04 -20.18
N LEU A 323 -25.68 17.13 -19.66
CA LEU A 323 -25.99 17.00 -18.24
C LEU A 323 -25.98 15.51 -17.88
N ILE A 324 -25.40 15.15 -16.75
CA ILE A 324 -25.41 13.80 -16.19
C ILE A 324 -26.17 13.85 -14.88
N SER A 325 -27.16 12.97 -14.70
CA SER A 325 -27.77 12.72 -13.40
C SER A 325 -27.39 11.34 -12.89
N TYR A 326 -27.42 11.16 -11.58
CA TYR A 326 -27.01 9.94 -10.92
C TYR A 326 -27.86 9.70 -9.69
N GLN A 327 -28.27 8.45 -9.53
CA GLN A 327 -29.21 8.01 -8.51
C GLN A 327 -28.62 6.84 -7.72
N ASP A 328 -28.79 6.88 -6.40
CA ASP A 328 -28.43 5.79 -5.47
C ASP A 328 -29.48 4.67 -5.40
N TYR A 329 -29.23 3.67 -4.56
CA TYR A 329 -30.13 2.54 -4.36
C TYR A 329 -31.42 2.88 -3.59
N SER A 330 -31.46 3.97 -2.84
CA SER A 330 -32.65 4.46 -2.13
C SER A 330 -33.51 5.40 -2.98
N GLY A 331 -32.99 5.79 -4.14
CA GLY A 331 -33.68 6.59 -5.14
C GLY A 331 -33.40 8.08 -5.06
N PHE A 332 -32.52 8.57 -4.17
CA PHE A 332 -32.12 9.98 -4.23
C PHE A 332 -31.26 10.22 -5.48
N GLU A 333 -31.33 11.43 -6.02
CA GLU A 333 -30.69 11.76 -7.29
C GLU A 333 -30.08 13.15 -7.23
N ASN A 334 -28.92 13.31 -7.86
CA ASN A 334 -28.33 14.62 -8.12
C ASN A 334 -27.89 14.71 -9.59
N ALA A 335 -27.52 15.90 -10.06
CA ALA A 335 -27.16 16.14 -11.44
C ALA A 335 -26.07 17.19 -11.61
N ALA A 336 -25.15 16.94 -12.54
CA ALA A 336 -24.09 17.86 -12.93
C ALA A 336 -24.22 18.23 -14.41
N VAL A 337 -24.15 19.53 -14.70
CA VAL A 337 -24.14 20.08 -16.06
C VAL A 337 -22.71 20.38 -16.50
N ALA A 338 -22.36 20.06 -17.74
CA ALA A 338 -21.05 20.39 -18.30
C ALA A 338 -20.90 21.91 -18.49
N ASP A 339 -19.71 22.44 -18.26
CA ASP A 339 -19.41 23.86 -18.50
C ASP A 339 -19.50 24.24 -19.98
N THR A 340 -19.14 23.30 -20.86
CA THR A 340 -19.15 23.50 -22.30
C THR A 340 -19.44 22.20 -23.05
N LEU A 341 -19.88 22.33 -24.29
CA LEU A 341 -19.93 21.26 -25.28
C LEU A 341 -18.80 21.51 -26.28
N TYR A 342 -17.76 20.67 -26.24
CA TYR A 342 -16.70 20.75 -27.22
C TYR A 342 -17.21 20.28 -28.59
N ILE A 343 -16.68 20.85 -29.67
CA ILE A 343 -17.03 20.48 -31.04
C ILE A 343 -15.75 20.11 -31.77
N ARG A 344 -15.73 18.90 -32.36
CA ARG A 344 -14.59 18.32 -33.08
C ARG A 344 -15.07 17.50 -34.27
N SER A 345 -14.14 17.19 -35.18
CA SER A 345 -14.35 16.24 -36.29
C SER A 345 -13.84 14.84 -35.93
N SER A 346 -14.48 13.78 -36.41
CA SER A 346 -14.03 12.39 -36.19
C SER A 346 -12.59 12.13 -36.66
N SER A 347 -12.10 12.93 -37.62
CA SER A 347 -10.70 12.88 -38.11
C SER A 347 -9.65 13.23 -37.05
N GLU A 348 -10.06 13.92 -35.98
CA GLU A 348 -9.18 14.36 -34.90
C GLU A 348 -9.12 13.36 -33.73
N LEU A 349 -9.92 12.28 -33.78
CA LEU A 349 -10.02 11.32 -32.67
C LEU A 349 -8.64 10.75 -32.27
N PRO A 350 -8.35 10.62 -30.97
CA PRO A 350 -7.12 9.98 -30.51
C PRO A 350 -6.99 8.57 -31.10
N LYS A 351 -5.81 8.18 -31.57
CA LYS A 351 -5.60 6.88 -32.22
C LYS A 351 -5.40 5.81 -31.15
N LEU A 352 -6.27 4.79 -31.16
CA LEU A 352 -6.11 3.63 -30.28
C LEU A 352 -4.80 2.90 -30.59
N PRO A 353 -3.89 2.72 -29.61
CA PRO A 353 -2.73 1.86 -29.81
C PRO A 353 -3.16 0.39 -29.82
N ALA A 354 -2.42 -0.44 -30.54
CA ALA A 354 -2.54 -1.88 -30.36
C ALA A 354 -2.12 -2.25 -28.94
N PHE A 355 -2.86 -3.14 -28.30
CA PHE A 355 -2.52 -3.65 -26.98
C PHE A 355 -2.56 -5.17 -26.92
N SER A 356 -1.93 -5.71 -25.89
CA SER A 356 -1.89 -7.15 -25.66
C SER A 356 -1.79 -7.46 -24.18
N VAL A 357 -2.33 -8.61 -23.78
CA VAL A 357 -2.37 -9.07 -22.39
C VAL A 357 -1.53 -10.33 -22.26
N TRP A 358 -0.68 -10.36 -21.24
CA TRP A 358 0.27 -11.44 -21.00
C TRP A 358 0.25 -11.85 -19.52
N ASP A 359 0.53 -13.12 -19.28
CA ASP A 359 0.97 -13.54 -17.95
C ASP A 359 2.32 -12.91 -17.67
N LYS A 360 2.48 -12.28 -16.50
CA LYS A 360 3.74 -11.59 -16.18
C LYS A 360 4.84 -12.64 -16.01
N GLU A 361 5.97 -12.44 -16.68
CA GLU A 361 7.10 -13.34 -16.54
C GLU A 361 7.82 -13.12 -15.21
N ASN A 362 8.41 -14.18 -14.66
CA ASN A 362 9.22 -14.17 -13.45
C ASN A 362 8.50 -13.72 -12.17
N ASP A 363 7.19 -13.91 -12.09
CA ASP A 363 6.38 -13.56 -10.92
C ASP A 363 5.76 -14.79 -10.23
N LYS A 364 5.14 -14.57 -9.07
CA LYS A 364 4.46 -15.61 -8.29
C LYS A 364 3.08 -15.96 -8.86
N GLY A 365 2.78 -15.51 -10.08
CA GLY A 365 1.50 -15.65 -10.74
C GLY A 365 0.48 -14.69 -10.20
N ASP A 366 0.88 -13.50 -9.75
CA ASP A 366 0.01 -12.52 -9.12
C ASP A 366 -0.32 -11.36 -10.07
N ASN A 367 0.25 -11.29 -11.27
CA ASN A 367 0.06 -10.16 -12.18
C ASN A 367 -0.20 -10.60 -13.62
N LEU A 368 -1.09 -9.85 -14.28
CA LEU A 368 -1.16 -9.83 -15.74
C LEU A 368 -0.53 -8.54 -16.25
N LEU A 369 0.32 -8.64 -17.27
CA LEU A 369 0.95 -7.50 -17.93
C LEU A 369 0.10 -7.05 -19.13
N ILE A 370 -0.39 -5.82 -19.08
CA ILE A 370 -1.11 -5.19 -20.18
C ILE A 370 -0.13 -4.28 -20.92
N SER A 371 0.20 -4.64 -22.17
CA SER A 371 1.20 -3.97 -23.00
C SER A 371 0.50 -3.12 -24.05
N PHE A 372 0.82 -1.83 -24.12
CA PHE A 372 0.31 -0.86 -25.11
C PHE A 372 1.27 -0.66 -26.29
N GLY A 373 2.30 -1.51 -26.37
CA GLY A 373 3.30 -1.56 -27.44
C GLY A 373 4.73 -1.32 -26.94
N LYS A 374 5.65 -1.08 -27.88
CA LYS A 374 7.10 -1.05 -27.61
C LYS A 374 7.54 0.12 -26.73
N PRO A 375 8.72 0.03 -26.07
CA PRO A 375 9.27 1.11 -25.26
C PRO A 375 9.47 2.39 -26.08
N VAL A 376 9.36 3.53 -25.41
CA VAL A 376 9.56 4.86 -25.99
C VAL A 376 10.51 5.63 -25.11
N VAL A 377 11.40 6.42 -25.69
CA VAL A 377 12.36 7.24 -24.94
C VAL A 377 12.01 8.71 -25.11
N TYR A 378 12.05 9.45 -24.02
CA TYR A 378 11.81 10.89 -24.03
C TYR A 378 12.83 11.61 -23.16
N LEU A 379 13.21 12.81 -23.60
CA LEU A 379 14.13 13.66 -22.88
C LEU A 379 13.34 14.46 -21.85
N THR A 380 13.84 14.52 -20.62
CA THR A 380 13.21 15.29 -19.54
C THR A 380 13.76 16.71 -19.53
N GLN A 381 15.08 16.85 -19.51
CA GLN A 381 15.75 18.15 -19.49
C GLN A 381 17.15 18.11 -20.13
N ALA A 382 17.63 19.27 -20.58
CA ALA A 382 18.99 19.47 -21.03
C ALA A 382 19.64 20.74 -20.46
N SER A 383 20.96 20.68 -20.29
CA SER A 383 21.76 21.81 -19.82
C SER A 383 23.14 21.83 -20.45
N TYR A 384 23.75 23.01 -20.57
CA TYR A 384 25.12 23.13 -21.05
C TYR A 384 26.10 22.61 -20.01
N THR A 385 27.11 21.84 -20.44
CA THR A 385 28.12 21.30 -19.53
C THR A 385 29.20 22.31 -19.14
N SER A 386 29.26 23.46 -19.82
CA SER A 386 30.22 24.51 -19.53
C SER A 386 29.75 25.87 -20.04
N ALA A 387 30.37 26.94 -19.55
CA ALA A 387 30.12 28.32 -20.01
C ALA A 387 30.38 28.54 -21.51
N LYS A 388 31.16 27.66 -22.17
CA LYS A 388 31.43 27.72 -23.61
C LYS A 388 30.23 27.34 -24.49
N LYS A 389 29.15 26.80 -23.90
CA LYS A 389 27.89 26.44 -24.57
C LYS A 389 28.03 25.56 -25.84
N ASN A 390 29.09 24.76 -25.93
CA ASN A 390 29.40 23.92 -27.09
C ASN A 390 28.99 22.44 -26.91
N LYS A 391 28.49 22.08 -25.73
CA LYS A 391 28.09 20.70 -25.38
C LYS A 391 26.86 20.74 -24.48
N LEU A 392 25.81 20.02 -24.89
CA LEU A 392 24.59 19.82 -24.12
C LEU A 392 24.63 18.43 -23.47
N LYS A 393 24.26 18.36 -22.19
CA LYS A 393 23.94 17.14 -21.46
C LYS A 393 22.43 17.01 -21.40
N PHE A 394 21.91 15.86 -21.79
CA PHE A 394 20.49 15.53 -21.71
C PHE A 394 20.29 14.44 -20.67
N ASN A 395 19.19 14.56 -19.93
CA ASN A 395 18.64 13.48 -19.13
C ASN A 395 17.43 12.94 -19.90
N TYR A 396 17.28 11.63 -19.95
CA TYR A 396 16.14 11.00 -20.57
C TYR A 396 15.57 9.92 -19.65
N GLU A 397 14.30 9.60 -19.87
CA GLU A 397 13.65 8.47 -19.25
C GLU A 397 13.12 7.53 -20.32
N VAL A 398 12.98 6.27 -19.96
CA VAL A 398 12.42 5.23 -20.81
C VAL A 398 11.02 4.93 -20.31
N LEU A 399 10.05 5.00 -21.21
CA LEU A 399 8.72 4.47 -21.00
C LEU A 399 8.81 2.97 -21.28
N GLU A 400 9.03 2.20 -20.21
CA GLU A 400 9.44 0.80 -20.27
C GLU A 400 8.29 -0.15 -20.59
N ASN A 401 8.66 -1.31 -21.12
CA ASN A 401 7.80 -2.46 -21.30
C ASN A 401 8.67 -3.73 -21.28
N ASP A 402 8.60 -4.47 -20.18
CA ASP A 402 9.47 -5.61 -19.86
C ASP A 402 9.48 -6.68 -20.96
N ARG A 403 8.40 -6.78 -21.72
CA ARG A 403 8.27 -7.69 -22.87
C ARG A 403 9.28 -7.40 -23.98
N TYR A 404 9.77 -6.17 -24.07
CA TYR A 404 10.56 -5.67 -25.17
C TYR A 404 11.91 -5.14 -24.65
N PRO A 405 12.80 -6.03 -24.21
CA PRO A 405 14.09 -5.63 -23.68
C PRO A 405 14.88 -4.84 -24.72
N ILE A 406 15.41 -3.70 -24.29
CA ILE A 406 16.16 -2.76 -25.12
C ILE A 406 17.60 -3.28 -25.31
N GLU A 407 18.10 -3.20 -26.54
CA GLU A 407 19.51 -3.40 -26.90
C GLU A 407 20.23 -2.07 -27.06
N ARG A 408 19.66 -1.11 -27.81
CA ARG A 408 20.28 0.21 -28.09
C ARG A 408 19.24 1.29 -28.23
N LEU A 409 19.68 2.52 -27.99
CA LEU A 409 18.90 3.74 -28.22
C LEU A 409 19.60 4.60 -29.27
N LYS A 410 18.81 5.33 -30.06
CA LYS A 410 19.30 6.31 -31.02
C LYS A 410 18.52 7.60 -30.88
N PHE A 411 19.26 8.70 -30.86
CA PHE A 411 18.75 10.05 -30.75
C PHE A 411 19.24 10.86 -31.95
N THR A 412 18.33 11.42 -32.72
CA THR A 412 18.64 12.28 -33.87
C THR A 412 18.10 13.67 -33.60
N PHE A 413 18.99 14.65 -33.50
CA PHE A 413 18.64 16.03 -33.20
C PHE A 413 18.61 16.86 -34.47
N THR A 414 17.58 17.70 -34.60
CA THR A 414 17.43 18.67 -35.68
C THR A 414 17.05 20.03 -35.10
N ASP A 415 17.46 21.12 -35.76
CA ASP A 415 16.97 22.45 -35.39
C ASP A 415 15.49 22.63 -35.75
N ALA A 416 14.92 23.79 -35.40
CA ALA A 416 13.52 24.10 -35.71
C ALA A 416 13.17 24.10 -37.21
N ASN A 417 14.17 24.23 -38.09
CA ASN A 417 14.02 24.21 -39.55
C ASN A 417 14.31 22.83 -40.16
N GLY A 418 14.58 21.80 -39.33
CA GLY A 418 14.92 20.46 -39.77
C GLY A 418 16.39 20.24 -40.14
N LYS A 419 17.28 21.21 -39.88
CA LYS A 419 18.71 21.05 -40.12
C LYS A 419 19.32 20.07 -39.11
N PRO A 420 20.10 19.06 -39.54
CA PRO A 420 20.73 18.12 -38.61
C PRO A 420 21.69 18.79 -37.63
N MET A 421 21.51 18.51 -36.33
CA MET A 421 22.42 18.93 -35.25
C MET A 421 23.37 17.81 -34.83
N GLY A 422 22.93 16.55 -34.93
CA GLY A 422 23.77 15.38 -34.67
C GLY A 422 22.96 14.15 -34.30
N THR A 423 23.63 13.00 -34.30
CA THR A 423 23.05 11.71 -33.89
C THR A 423 23.90 11.07 -32.82
N ILE A 424 23.26 10.54 -31.79
CA ILE A 424 23.88 9.79 -30.71
C ILE A 424 23.29 8.39 -30.73
N VAL A 425 24.15 7.38 -30.71
CA VAL A 425 23.76 5.97 -30.51
C VAL A 425 24.31 5.54 -29.16
N GLU A 426 23.42 5.11 -28.31
CA GLU A 426 23.73 4.65 -26.97
C GLU A 426 23.60 3.13 -26.94
N TYR A 427 24.66 2.48 -26.48
CA TYR A 427 24.79 1.03 -26.49
C TYR A 427 24.35 0.38 -25.18
N TYR A 428 24.24 1.18 -24.12
CA TYR A 428 23.77 0.79 -22.80
C TYR A 428 23.00 1.98 -22.21
N PRO A 429 21.71 1.83 -21.85
CA PRO A 429 20.90 2.93 -21.33
C PRO A 429 21.40 3.43 -19.96
N ASP A 430 22.11 4.55 -19.92
CA ASP A 430 22.64 5.19 -18.71
C ASP A 430 21.84 6.43 -18.26
N LYS A 431 20.71 6.70 -18.94
CA LYS A 431 19.82 7.87 -18.74
C LYS A 431 20.47 9.23 -19.03
N LEU A 432 21.67 9.26 -19.61
CA LEU A 432 22.48 10.47 -19.80
C LEU A 432 23.25 10.50 -21.14
N ILE A 433 22.83 11.38 -22.06
CA ILE A 433 23.54 11.56 -23.33
C ILE A 433 24.16 12.96 -23.50
N TYR A 434 25.19 13.04 -24.34
CA TYR A 434 25.91 14.28 -24.60
C TYR A 434 25.97 14.61 -26.09
N LEU A 435 25.45 15.77 -26.48
CA LEU A 435 25.54 16.28 -27.84
C LEU A 435 26.57 17.41 -27.90
N LYS A 436 27.56 17.27 -28.79
CA LYS A 436 28.38 18.42 -29.20
C LYS A 436 27.57 19.25 -30.18
N VAL A 437 27.33 20.50 -29.84
CA VAL A 437 26.39 21.35 -30.56
C VAL A 437 27.09 21.99 -31.77
N PRO A 438 26.43 22.14 -32.94
CA PRO A 438 27.03 22.80 -34.10
C PRO A 438 27.51 24.23 -33.79
N PRO A 439 28.61 24.72 -34.41
CA PRO A 439 29.15 26.06 -34.13
C PRO A 439 28.17 27.21 -34.42
N ASP A 440 27.25 26.99 -35.35
CA ASP A 440 26.21 27.91 -35.79
C ASP A 440 24.90 27.80 -34.97
N PHE A 441 24.83 26.88 -34.02
CA PHE A 441 23.70 26.77 -33.11
C PHE A 441 23.74 27.90 -32.08
N ASN A 442 22.94 28.94 -32.29
CA ASN A 442 22.93 30.14 -31.48
C ASN A 442 22.02 30.05 -30.24
N GLY A 443 21.85 28.85 -29.66
CA GLY A 443 20.97 28.65 -28.50
C GLY A 443 19.52 29.01 -28.79
N THR A 444 18.97 28.53 -29.92
CA THR A 444 17.56 28.75 -30.29
C THR A 444 16.64 28.35 -29.14
N LYS A 445 15.48 29.04 -29.05
CA LYS A 445 14.48 28.74 -28.02
C LYS A 445 13.92 27.32 -28.14
N SER A 446 13.98 26.70 -29.33
CA SER A 446 13.55 25.31 -29.51
C SER A 446 14.35 24.57 -30.58
N PHE A 447 14.36 23.24 -30.47
CA PHE A 447 14.85 22.27 -31.46
C PHE A 447 14.10 20.94 -31.27
N LYS A 448 14.31 19.96 -32.14
CA LYS A 448 13.61 18.67 -32.12
C LYS A 448 14.54 17.50 -31.90
N VAL A 449 14.00 16.44 -31.31
CA VAL A 449 14.67 15.14 -31.21
C VAL A 449 13.75 14.04 -31.73
N GLU A 450 14.32 13.14 -32.51
CA GLU A 450 13.73 11.86 -32.88
C GLU A 450 14.44 10.76 -32.09
N THR A 451 13.67 9.92 -31.40
CA THR A 451 14.16 8.79 -30.62
C THR A 451 13.73 7.46 -31.24
N GLN A 452 14.68 6.52 -31.32
CA GLN A 452 14.45 5.17 -31.82
C GLN A 452 15.02 4.14 -30.85
N VAL A 453 14.29 3.05 -30.69
CA VAL A 453 14.69 1.91 -29.87
C VAL A 453 15.09 0.76 -30.77
N MET A 454 16.13 0.01 -30.39
CA MET A 454 16.45 -1.30 -30.97
C MET A 454 16.20 -2.36 -29.91
N LEU A 455 15.35 -3.33 -30.21
CA LEU A 455 15.02 -4.43 -29.30
C LEU A 455 16.03 -5.56 -29.41
N ARG A 456 16.27 -6.28 -28.30
CA ARG A 456 17.15 -7.46 -28.31
C ARG A 456 16.63 -8.58 -29.22
N SER A 457 15.32 -8.68 -29.38
CA SER A 457 14.68 -9.64 -30.29
C SER A 457 14.86 -9.28 -31.78
N HIS A 458 15.19 -8.02 -32.10
CA HIS A 458 15.30 -7.50 -33.46
C HIS A 458 16.67 -6.85 -33.72
N LYS A 459 17.76 -7.52 -33.33
CA LYS A 459 19.12 -6.98 -33.46
C LYS A 459 19.40 -6.49 -34.89
N GLY A 460 19.96 -5.28 -34.98
CA GLY A 460 20.30 -4.63 -36.25
C GLY A 460 19.15 -3.84 -36.90
N LYS A 461 17.95 -3.82 -36.32
CA LYS A 461 16.81 -3.07 -36.82
C LYS A 461 16.31 -2.06 -35.79
N TRP A 462 16.11 -0.81 -36.22
CA TRP A 462 15.48 0.23 -35.41
C TRP A 462 13.96 0.13 -35.51
N GLU A 463 13.28 0.30 -34.39
CA GLU A 463 11.83 0.28 -34.33
C GLU A 463 11.23 1.51 -35.00
N THR A 464 10.09 1.30 -35.67
CA THR A 464 9.32 2.33 -36.35
C THR A 464 7.83 2.28 -35.96
N PRO A 465 7.12 3.42 -35.95
CA PRO A 465 7.63 4.77 -36.16
C PRO A 465 8.53 5.23 -34.99
N ALA A 466 9.43 6.17 -35.28
CA ALA A 466 10.21 6.83 -34.25
C ALA A 466 9.32 7.75 -33.41
N ALA A 467 9.70 7.97 -32.14
CA ALA A 467 9.04 8.99 -31.32
C ALA A 467 9.73 10.34 -31.56
N THR A 468 8.94 11.40 -31.56
CA THR A 468 9.43 12.77 -31.78
C THR A 468 9.05 13.66 -30.62
N GLN A 469 9.94 14.58 -30.25
CA GLN A 469 9.73 15.47 -29.11
C GLN A 469 10.33 16.85 -29.41
N ASP A 470 9.65 17.89 -28.91
CA ASP A 470 10.16 19.25 -28.94
C ASP A 470 11.03 19.50 -27.70
N ILE A 471 12.17 20.16 -27.87
CA ILE A 471 13.05 20.56 -26.78
C ILE A 471 13.04 22.09 -26.71
N GLU A 472 12.49 22.65 -25.63
CA GLU A 472 12.25 24.08 -25.48
C GLU A 472 13.05 24.66 -24.32
N PHE A 473 13.65 25.85 -24.52
CA PHE A 473 14.32 26.58 -23.46
C PHE A 473 13.31 27.26 -22.55
N GLU A 474 13.38 26.96 -21.26
CA GLU A 474 12.56 27.57 -20.23
C GLU A 474 13.34 28.65 -19.48
N ASP A 475 12.87 29.90 -19.58
CA ASP A 475 13.53 31.06 -18.99
C ASP A 475 13.57 31.01 -17.45
N ALA A 476 12.55 30.41 -16.82
CA ALA A 476 12.43 30.29 -15.36
C ALA A 476 13.53 29.41 -14.74
N THR A 477 13.78 28.24 -15.33
CA THR A 477 14.78 27.27 -14.83
C THR A 477 16.13 27.40 -15.53
N ARG A 478 16.21 28.21 -16.60
CA ARG A 478 17.39 28.37 -17.48
C ARG A 478 17.89 27.04 -18.04
N ARG A 479 16.96 26.13 -18.35
CA ARG A 479 17.22 24.78 -18.88
C ARG A 479 16.36 24.53 -20.10
N TYR A 480 16.77 23.57 -20.90
CA TYR A 480 15.90 23.01 -21.92
C TYR A 480 15.03 21.92 -21.30
N LEU A 481 13.75 21.88 -21.66
CA LEU A 481 12.79 20.86 -21.23
C LEU A 481 12.24 20.14 -22.45
N GLY A 482 12.02 18.84 -22.32
CA GLY A 482 11.31 18.07 -23.33
C GLY A 482 9.80 18.26 -23.21
N LYS A 483 9.13 18.52 -24.33
CA LYS A 483 7.67 18.73 -24.44
C LYS A 483 7.10 18.04 -25.68
N ASN A 484 5.78 17.86 -25.70
CA ASN A 484 5.04 17.33 -26.83
C ASN A 484 5.61 16.01 -27.35
N LEU A 485 5.68 15.00 -26.48
CA LEU A 485 6.14 13.67 -26.89
C LEU A 485 5.10 13.07 -27.83
N THR A 486 5.49 12.79 -29.06
CA THR A 486 4.61 12.29 -30.11
C THR A 486 5.07 10.93 -30.61
N LEU A 487 4.11 10.04 -30.86
CA LEU A 487 4.33 8.74 -31.50
C LEU A 487 3.25 8.54 -32.56
N ASN A 488 3.66 8.20 -33.79
CA ASN A 488 2.73 8.03 -34.92
C ASN A 488 1.81 9.26 -35.17
N GLY A 489 2.34 10.46 -34.94
CA GLY A 489 1.63 11.73 -35.07
C GLY A 489 0.62 12.03 -33.95
N GLN A 490 0.61 11.24 -32.87
CA GLN A 490 -0.23 11.50 -31.70
C GLN A 490 0.62 11.94 -30.51
N GLN A 491 0.21 13.02 -29.86
CA GLN A 491 0.82 13.51 -28.62
C GLN A 491 0.37 12.64 -27.44
N LEU A 492 1.32 12.03 -26.74
CA LEU A 492 1.06 11.03 -25.71
C LEU A 492 0.70 11.65 -24.35
N ASP A 493 1.25 12.81 -24.03
CA ASP A 493 1.01 13.55 -22.78
C ASP A 493 -0.38 14.20 -22.70
N MET A 494 -1.08 14.31 -23.83
CA MET A 494 -2.40 14.93 -23.97
C MET A 494 -3.56 13.92 -24.01
N VAL A 495 -3.28 12.63 -23.83
CA VAL A 495 -4.30 11.58 -23.87
C VAL A 495 -4.18 10.69 -22.64
N PHE A 496 -5.28 10.00 -22.33
CA PHE A 496 -5.38 9.00 -21.29
C PHE A 496 -5.72 7.66 -21.91
N LEU A 497 -5.08 6.61 -21.41
CA LEU A 497 -5.44 5.22 -21.69
C LEU A 497 -6.20 4.67 -20.49
N ASP A 498 -7.32 4.01 -20.75
CA ASP A 498 -8.09 3.31 -19.72
C ASP A 498 -8.29 1.86 -20.12
N VAL A 499 -7.80 0.96 -19.28
CA VAL A 499 -8.03 -0.48 -19.46
C VAL A 499 -9.33 -0.83 -18.77
N LEU A 500 -10.35 -1.10 -19.57
CA LEU A 500 -11.62 -1.61 -19.10
C LEU A 500 -11.48 -3.10 -18.81
N ARG A 501 -11.85 -3.52 -17.59
CA ARG A 501 -11.67 -4.89 -17.10
C ARG A 501 -13.03 -5.51 -16.83
N LYS A 502 -13.18 -6.78 -17.21
CA LYS A 502 -14.31 -7.62 -16.83
C LYS A 502 -13.79 -8.87 -16.13
N SER A 503 -14.16 -9.07 -14.87
CA SER A 503 -13.89 -10.33 -14.17
C SER A 503 -14.81 -11.43 -14.70
N LYS A 504 -14.45 -12.69 -14.49
CA LYS A 504 -15.30 -13.82 -14.92
C LYS A 504 -16.71 -13.80 -14.31
N PHE A 505 -16.86 -13.21 -13.11
CA PHE A 505 -18.13 -13.03 -12.44
C PHE A 505 -18.84 -11.70 -12.80
N GLY A 506 -18.11 -10.73 -13.34
CA GLY A 506 -18.66 -9.43 -13.75
C GLY A 506 -19.60 -9.53 -14.94
N SER A 507 -20.58 -8.63 -15.02
CA SER A 507 -21.51 -8.55 -16.16
C SER A 507 -20.97 -7.63 -17.28
N SER A 508 -20.23 -6.60 -16.91
CA SER A 508 -19.79 -5.53 -17.82
C SER A 508 -18.29 -5.26 -17.71
N TYR A 509 -17.74 -4.59 -18.72
CA TYR A 509 -16.38 -4.04 -18.66
C TYR A 509 -16.43 -2.73 -17.89
N ASN A 510 -15.68 -2.66 -16.79
CA ASN A 510 -15.62 -1.47 -15.96
C ASN A 510 -14.24 -0.79 -16.10
N PRO A 511 -14.19 0.54 -16.12
CA PRO A 511 -12.94 1.29 -15.97
C PRO A 511 -12.20 0.90 -14.70
N GLY A 512 -10.89 1.13 -14.67
CA GLY A 512 -10.16 1.00 -13.40
C GLY A 512 -8.66 0.93 -13.48
N LEU A 513 -8.06 1.12 -14.65
CA LEU A 513 -6.61 1.29 -14.81
C LEU A 513 -6.38 2.45 -15.78
N ARG A 514 -6.81 3.65 -15.37
CA ARG A 514 -6.55 4.88 -16.12
C ARG A 514 -5.10 5.30 -15.93
N SER A 515 -4.45 5.68 -17.02
CA SER A 515 -3.06 6.12 -17.06
C SER A 515 -2.89 7.23 -18.10
N ASN A 516 -1.84 8.03 -17.97
CA ASN A 516 -1.44 8.95 -19.05
C ASN A 516 -0.97 8.13 -20.26
N GLY A 517 -1.17 8.64 -21.48
CA GLY A 517 -0.78 7.99 -22.73
C GLY A 517 0.72 7.72 -22.89
N MET A 518 1.56 8.27 -22.02
CA MET A 518 2.99 7.96 -21.91
C MET A 518 3.28 6.58 -21.28
N VAL A 519 2.28 5.79 -20.87
CA VAL A 519 2.54 4.40 -20.41
C VAL A 519 2.73 3.42 -21.59
N ARG A 520 3.66 2.46 -21.47
CA ARG A 520 3.85 1.38 -22.47
C ARG A 520 3.46 0.00 -21.98
N ALA A 521 3.46 -0.22 -20.66
CA ALA A 521 2.87 -1.38 -20.04
C ALA A 521 2.35 -1.06 -18.63
N GLN A 522 1.36 -1.82 -18.18
CA GLN A 522 0.78 -1.69 -16.86
C GLN A 522 0.48 -3.08 -16.28
N ASP A 523 0.79 -3.27 -15.02
CA ASP A 523 0.44 -4.48 -14.29
C ASP A 523 -0.99 -4.39 -13.76
N HIS A 524 -1.73 -5.48 -13.93
CA HIS A 524 -2.97 -5.73 -13.20
C HIS A 524 -2.69 -6.75 -12.09
N PRO A 525 -2.60 -6.31 -10.81
CA PRO A 525 -2.38 -7.20 -9.69
C PRO A 525 -3.66 -8.00 -9.38
N ILE A 526 -3.52 -9.32 -9.38
CA ILE A 526 -4.54 -10.33 -9.11
C ILE A 526 -3.91 -11.39 -8.18
N PRO A 527 -3.56 -11.03 -6.93
CA PRO A 527 -2.94 -11.97 -6.01
C PRO A 527 -3.87 -13.13 -5.66
N TYR A 528 -3.29 -14.22 -5.13
CA TYR A 528 -4.11 -15.25 -4.50
C TYR A 528 -4.82 -14.67 -3.25
N PRO A 529 -6.12 -14.98 -3.04
CA PRO A 529 -6.81 -14.54 -1.84
C PRO A 529 -6.26 -15.29 -0.61
N ASP A 530 -5.62 -14.57 0.30
CA ASP A 530 -5.23 -15.11 1.60
C ASP A 530 -6.33 -14.89 2.65
N MET A 531 -6.93 -13.70 2.65
CA MET A 531 -8.04 -13.31 3.51
C MET A 531 -9.34 -13.19 2.71
N LEU A 532 -10.43 -13.66 3.31
CA LEU A 532 -11.79 -13.47 2.81
C LEU A 532 -12.53 -12.56 3.78
N TYR A 533 -13.22 -11.56 3.22
CA TYR A 533 -14.14 -10.71 3.98
C TYR A 533 -15.54 -11.28 3.81
N LYS A 534 -16.16 -11.68 4.92
CA LYS A 534 -17.45 -12.37 4.92
C LYS A 534 -18.40 -11.66 5.87
N GLN A 535 -19.60 -11.37 5.37
CA GLN A 535 -20.64 -10.79 6.19
C GLN A 535 -21.03 -11.75 7.31
N ILE A 536 -21.03 -11.22 8.53
CA ILE A 536 -21.50 -11.93 9.72
C ILE A 536 -22.97 -11.56 9.90
N THR A 537 -23.85 -12.55 9.71
CA THR A 537 -25.30 -12.33 9.72
C THR A 537 -25.95 -12.68 11.05
N GLY A 538 -25.26 -13.45 11.90
CA GLY A 538 -25.85 -13.90 13.15
C GLY A 538 -24.87 -14.56 14.12
N TYR A 539 -25.43 -15.10 15.20
CA TYR A 539 -24.71 -15.78 16.27
C TYR A 539 -25.52 -16.95 16.83
N ASP A 540 -24.92 -18.14 16.81
CA ASP A 540 -25.47 -19.33 17.44
C ASP A 540 -24.99 -19.47 18.89
N LYS A 541 -25.94 -19.39 19.83
CA LYS A 541 -25.71 -19.50 21.27
C LYS A 541 -25.27 -20.89 21.69
N GLU A 542 -25.78 -21.94 21.06
CA GLU A 542 -25.52 -23.32 21.49
C GLU A 542 -24.07 -23.73 21.20
N SER A 543 -23.56 -23.38 20.03
CA SER A 543 -22.19 -23.69 19.64
C SER A 543 -21.19 -22.56 19.86
N ASN A 544 -21.66 -21.39 20.31
CA ASN A 544 -20.89 -20.17 20.54
C ASN A 544 -20.10 -19.73 19.28
N ARG A 545 -20.83 -19.52 18.19
CA ARG A 545 -20.25 -19.25 16.85
C ARG A 545 -20.95 -18.09 16.15
N LEU A 546 -20.16 -17.29 15.45
CA LEU A 546 -20.65 -16.28 14.51
C LEU A 546 -20.98 -16.97 13.18
N LEU A 547 -22.04 -16.52 12.53
CA LEU A 547 -22.64 -17.17 11.36
C LEU A 547 -22.36 -16.34 10.10
N THR A 548 -21.98 -17.02 9.03
CA THR A 548 -21.81 -16.44 7.69
C THR A 548 -22.51 -17.32 6.66
N ASP A 549 -22.69 -16.79 5.44
CA ASP A 549 -23.08 -17.61 4.29
C ASP A 549 -22.10 -18.78 4.07
N HIS A 550 -22.62 -19.92 3.64
CA HIS A 550 -21.85 -21.11 3.28
C HIS A 550 -21.61 -21.21 1.77
N SER A 551 -22.26 -20.38 0.97
CA SER A 551 -22.15 -20.40 -0.48
C SER A 551 -20.91 -19.66 -0.99
N PHE A 552 -20.48 -20.00 -2.20
CA PHE A 552 -19.43 -19.27 -2.91
C PHE A 552 -19.55 -19.46 -4.43
N PRO A 553 -19.25 -18.44 -5.25
CA PRO A 553 -19.35 -18.55 -6.70
C PRO A 553 -18.24 -19.44 -7.28
N ILE A 554 -18.60 -20.31 -8.21
CA ILE A 554 -17.66 -21.21 -8.93
C ILE A 554 -17.43 -20.73 -10.35
N ASP A 555 -18.51 -20.48 -11.09
CA ASP A 555 -18.45 -19.96 -12.46
C ASP A 555 -19.75 -19.22 -12.80
N LYS A 556 -19.74 -18.45 -13.89
CA LYS A 556 -20.89 -17.75 -14.45
C LYS A 556 -20.93 -17.97 -15.95
N ASP A 557 -22.08 -18.38 -16.47
CA ASP A 557 -22.29 -18.51 -17.90
C ASP A 557 -22.44 -17.13 -18.54
N GLU A 558 -21.62 -16.85 -19.56
CA GLU A 558 -21.63 -15.53 -20.23
C GLU A 558 -22.90 -15.28 -21.04
N LYS A 559 -23.55 -16.34 -21.54
CA LYS A 559 -24.71 -16.22 -22.45
C LYS A 559 -26.01 -16.09 -21.70
N SER A 560 -26.25 -16.95 -20.72
CA SER A 560 -27.48 -16.97 -19.92
C SER A 560 -27.39 -16.10 -18.66
N GLY A 561 -26.19 -15.72 -18.22
CA GLY A 561 -25.97 -15.06 -16.94
C GLY A 561 -26.11 -15.98 -15.72
N ALA A 562 -26.37 -17.27 -15.93
CA ALA A 562 -26.54 -18.26 -14.87
C ALA A 562 -25.28 -18.42 -14.01
N TYR A 563 -25.47 -18.50 -12.69
CA TYR A 563 -24.38 -18.73 -11.74
C TYR A 563 -24.31 -20.19 -11.30
N PHE A 564 -23.11 -20.74 -11.29
CA PHE A 564 -22.81 -21.94 -10.53
C PHE A 564 -22.34 -21.53 -9.13
N MET A 565 -23.27 -21.53 -8.17
CA MET A 565 -22.96 -21.36 -6.76
C MET A 565 -22.61 -22.70 -6.11
N GLY A 566 -21.45 -22.77 -5.46
CA GLY A 566 -21.02 -23.88 -4.63
C GLY A 566 -21.43 -23.72 -3.18
N SER A 567 -21.20 -24.75 -2.38
CA SER A 567 -21.37 -24.74 -0.92
C SER A 567 -20.12 -25.27 -0.24
N ILE A 568 -19.82 -24.82 0.96
CA ILE A 568 -18.81 -25.45 1.81
C ILE A 568 -19.22 -26.89 2.16
N TYR A 569 -20.53 -27.17 2.25
CA TYR A 569 -21.11 -28.45 2.63
C TYR A 569 -21.69 -29.19 1.43
N ARG A 570 -21.22 -30.41 1.17
CA ARG A 570 -21.62 -31.20 0.00
C ARG A 570 -23.10 -31.58 0.04
N ASP A 571 -23.59 -32.00 1.19
CA ASP A 571 -24.97 -32.44 1.37
C ASP A 571 -25.96 -31.30 1.14
N VAL A 572 -25.66 -30.08 1.61
CA VAL A 572 -26.46 -28.88 1.34
C VAL A 572 -26.52 -28.59 -0.15
N PHE A 573 -25.38 -28.65 -0.85
CA PHE A 573 -25.35 -28.47 -2.31
C PHE A 573 -26.12 -29.55 -3.06
N ASP A 574 -25.93 -30.83 -2.71
CA ASP A 574 -26.59 -31.96 -3.36
C ASP A 574 -28.12 -31.91 -3.13
N THR A 575 -28.58 -31.42 -1.98
CA THR A 575 -30.00 -31.14 -1.70
C THR A 575 -30.53 -29.99 -2.56
N GLY A 576 -29.83 -28.85 -2.60
CA GLY A 576 -30.23 -27.70 -3.41
C GLY A 576 -30.34 -28.02 -4.90
N ILE A 577 -29.48 -28.90 -5.44
CA ILE A 577 -29.60 -29.38 -6.83
C ILE A 577 -30.86 -30.23 -7.05
N LYS A 578 -31.26 -31.05 -6.07
CA LYS A 578 -32.50 -31.84 -6.15
C LYS A 578 -33.73 -30.94 -6.07
N GLU A 579 -33.71 -29.96 -5.18
CA GLU A 579 -34.79 -28.98 -5.02
C GLU A 579 -34.95 -28.12 -6.27
N SER A 580 -33.84 -27.63 -6.83
CA SER A 580 -33.83 -26.91 -8.11
C SER A 580 -34.45 -27.75 -9.25
N LYS A 581 -34.15 -29.05 -9.29
CA LYS A 581 -34.76 -29.97 -10.27
C LYS A 581 -36.27 -30.15 -10.03
N ALA A 582 -36.69 -30.35 -8.79
CA ALA A 582 -38.10 -30.49 -8.43
C ALA A 582 -38.89 -29.21 -8.75
N HIS A 583 -38.30 -28.04 -8.48
CA HIS A 583 -38.89 -26.74 -8.81
C HIS A 583 -39.09 -26.59 -10.32
N LEU A 584 -38.07 -26.90 -11.11
CA LEU A 584 -38.14 -26.90 -12.58
C LEU A 584 -39.27 -27.82 -13.10
N ASP A 585 -39.42 -29.01 -12.54
CA ASP A 585 -40.48 -29.94 -12.93
C ASP A 585 -41.87 -29.42 -12.53
N SER A 586 -41.97 -28.70 -11.41
CA SER A 586 -43.20 -28.05 -10.95
C SER A 586 -43.62 -26.89 -11.86
N LEU A 587 -42.71 -25.97 -12.18
CA LEU A 587 -42.95 -24.82 -13.08
C LEU A 587 -43.42 -25.30 -14.47
N ASN A 588 -42.76 -26.34 -15.00
CA ASN A 588 -43.14 -26.94 -16.28
C ASN A 588 -44.54 -27.58 -16.24
N THR A 589 -44.95 -28.10 -15.08
CA THR A 589 -46.29 -28.67 -14.88
C THR A 589 -47.35 -27.56 -14.84
N VAL A 590 -47.07 -26.45 -14.15
CA VAL A 590 -47.93 -25.25 -14.10
C VAL A 590 -48.11 -24.68 -15.51
N LEU A 591 -47.03 -24.44 -16.26
CA LEU A 591 -47.10 -23.89 -17.61
C LEU A 591 -47.86 -24.80 -18.58
N LYS A 592 -47.73 -26.13 -18.46
CA LYS A 592 -48.55 -27.08 -19.25
C LYS A 592 -50.02 -26.97 -18.91
N ALA A 593 -50.38 -26.83 -17.64
CA ALA A 593 -51.77 -26.67 -17.21
C ALA A 593 -52.37 -25.35 -17.74
N MET A 594 -51.62 -24.25 -17.64
CA MET A 594 -52.02 -22.93 -18.18
C MET A 594 -52.20 -22.96 -19.71
N THR A 595 -51.24 -23.58 -20.41
CA THR A 595 -51.32 -23.77 -21.87
C THR A 595 -52.55 -24.59 -22.26
N ALA A 596 -52.89 -25.63 -21.48
CA ALA A 596 -54.05 -26.49 -21.74
C ALA A 596 -55.40 -25.77 -21.61
N ILE A 597 -55.47 -24.73 -20.76
CA ILE A 597 -56.66 -23.87 -20.65
C ILE A 597 -56.61 -22.65 -21.60
N GLY A 598 -55.60 -22.57 -22.47
CA GLY A 598 -55.44 -21.51 -23.47
C GLY A 598 -54.77 -20.23 -22.95
N ASP A 599 -54.30 -20.21 -21.70
CA ASP A 599 -53.61 -19.07 -21.13
C ASP A 599 -52.11 -19.12 -21.43
N THR A 600 -51.68 -18.26 -22.35
CA THR A 600 -50.29 -18.18 -22.88
C THR A 600 -49.75 -16.76 -22.89
N LYS A 601 -50.52 -15.81 -22.37
CA LYS A 601 -50.23 -14.37 -22.42
C LYS A 601 -50.55 -13.65 -21.12
N SER A 602 -51.14 -14.34 -20.13
CA SER A 602 -51.26 -13.75 -18.81
C SER A 602 -49.88 -13.41 -18.26
N GLU A 603 -49.86 -12.38 -17.41
CA GLU A 603 -48.67 -11.99 -16.68
C GLU A 603 -48.10 -13.16 -15.87
N GLU A 604 -48.97 -13.94 -15.21
CA GLU A 604 -48.59 -15.14 -14.46
C GLU A 604 -47.91 -16.19 -15.35
N TYR A 605 -48.42 -16.44 -16.56
CA TYR A 605 -47.79 -17.37 -17.51
C TYR A 605 -46.41 -16.88 -17.91
N LEU A 606 -46.29 -15.60 -18.29
CA LEU A 606 -45.03 -15.02 -18.74
C LEU A 606 -43.99 -15.01 -17.62
N MET A 607 -44.37 -14.67 -16.39
CA MET A 607 -43.48 -14.71 -15.22
C MET A 607 -43.04 -16.14 -14.88
N THR A 608 -43.97 -17.10 -14.90
CA THR A 608 -43.65 -18.52 -14.67
C THR A 608 -42.73 -19.07 -15.77
N GLN A 609 -42.93 -18.66 -17.02
CA GLN A 609 -42.09 -19.03 -18.16
C GLN A 609 -40.67 -18.46 -18.01
N MET A 610 -40.54 -17.19 -17.64
CA MET A 610 -39.25 -16.56 -17.36
C MET A 610 -38.51 -17.26 -16.22
N GLU A 611 -39.21 -17.60 -15.13
CA GLU A 611 -38.65 -18.33 -14.00
C GLU A 611 -38.22 -19.75 -14.39
N LEU A 612 -39.02 -20.46 -15.20
CA LEU A 612 -38.66 -21.77 -15.75
C LEU A 612 -37.38 -21.68 -16.58
N ASP A 613 -37.30 -20.71 -17.49
CA ASP A 613 -36.16 -20.53 -18.38
C ASP A 613 -34.89 -20.20 -17.60
N HIS A 614 -34.97 -19.32 -16.60
CA HIS A 614 -33.84 -18.99 -15.72
C HIS A 614 -33.39 -20.18 -14.86
N THR A 615 -34.34 -20.88 -14.23
CA THR A 615 -34.06 -22.06 -13.40
C THR A 615 -33.45 -23.18 -14.24
N LYS A 616 -33.97 -23.40 -15.45
CA LYS A 616 -33.44 -24.39 -16.38
C LYS A 616 -32.04 -24.05 -16.87
N ALA A 617 -31.80 -22.80 -17.28
CA ALA A 617 -30.47 -22.37 -17.70
C ALA A 617 -29.43 -22.60 -16.58
N THR A 618 -29.78 -22.24 -15.34
CA THR A 618 -28.93 -22.44 -14.17
C THR A 618 -28.69 -23.91 -13.86
N TYR A 619 -29.75 -24.71 -13.80
CA TYR A 619 -29.64 -26.15 -13.55
C TYR A 619 -28.77 -26.83 -14.62
N ASP A 620 -29.08 -26.62 -15.90
CA ASP A 620 -28.37 -27.22 -17.03
C ASP A 620 -26.91 -26.78 -17.08
N PHE A 621 -26.61 -25.51 -16.76
CA PHE A 621 -25.24 -25.01 -16.67
C PHE A 621 -24.45 -25.78 -15.60
N ILE A 622 -24.99 -25.89 -14.39
CA ILE A 622 -24.32 -26.56 -13.27
C ILE A 622 -24.09 -28.05 -13.59
N ILE A 623 -25.13 -28.80 -13.96
CA ILE A 623 -25.00 -30.26 -14.14
C ILE A 623 -24.10 -30.63 -15.32
N ASN A 624 -23.99 -29.76 -16.32
CA ASN A 624 -23.12 -29.97 -17.47
C ASN A 624 -21.70 -29.46 -17.26
N HIS A 625 -21.47 -28.64 -16.23
CA HIS A 625 -20.16 -28.05 -15.95
C HIS A 625 -19.10 -29.11 -15.64
N LYS A 626 -17.89 -28.91 -16.17
CA LYS A 626 -16.76 -29.83 -15.98
C LYS A 626 -16.40 -30.01 -14.50
N ALA A 627 -16.48 -28.94 -13.70
CA ALA A 627 -16.15 -28.98 -12.28
C ALA A 627 -17.19 -29.77 -11.49
N TYR A 628 -18.49 -29.63 -11.80
CA TYR A 628 -19.54 -30.43 -11.20
C TYR A 628 -19.37 -31.93 -11.52
N LYS A 629 -19.15 -32.27 -12.81
CA LYS A 629 -18.91 -33.65 -13.26
C LYS A 629 -17.67 -34.29 -12.62
N ALA A 630 -16.64 -33.50 -12.33
CA ALA A 630 -15.45 -33.96 -11.63
C ALA A 630 -15.72 -34.11 -10.11
N ALA A 631 -16.41 -33.14 -9.51
CA ALA A 631 -16.73 -33.14 -8.09
C ALA A 631 -17.71 -34.27 -7.71
N SER A 632 -18.69 -34.60 -8.57
CA SER A 632 -19.65 -35.68 -8.34
C SER A 632 -18.99 -37.06 -8.22
N LYS A 633 -17.82 -37.25 -8.86
CA LYS A 633 -17.00 -38.47 -8.77
C LYS A 633 -16.09 -38.53 -7.53
N ALA A 634 -16.05 -37.46 -6.73
CA ALA A 634 -15.16 -37.37 -5.58
C ALA A 634 -15.63 -38.30 -4.44
N ARG A 635 -14.68 -39.04 -3.84
CA ARG A 635 -14.94 -40.06 -2.80
C ARG A 635 -15.31 -39.48 -1.43
N GLY A 636 -15.04 -38.21 -1.17
CA GLY A 636 -15.38 -37.55 0.09
C GLY A 636 -15.47 -36.03 -0.02
N GLU A 637 -16.03 -35.38 1.00
CA GLU A 637 -16.29 -33.93 1.02
C GLU A 637 -15.03 -33.10 0.76
N ARG A 638 -13.89 -33.45 1.39
CA ARG A 638 -12.63 -32.73 1.19
C ARG A 638 -12.18 -32.73 -0.28
N SER A 639 -12.28 -33.87 -0.95
CA SER A 639 -11.93 -33.98 -2.39
C SER A 639 -12.96 -33.28 -3.28
N TRP A 640 -14.24 -33.35 -2.93
CA TRP A 640 -15.32 -32.64 -3.63
C TRP A 640 -15.10 -31.13 -3.59
N ARG A 641 -14.89 -30.58 -2.38
CA ARG A 641 -14.64 -29.16 -2.15
C ARG A 641 -13.34 -28.69 -2.80
N LYS A 642 -12.25 -29.47 -2.74
CA LYS A 642 -10.98 -29.14 -3.42
C LYS A 642 -11.19 -28.96 -4.93
N THR A 643 -11.99 -29.81 -5.57
CA THR A 643 -12.27 -29.72 -7.01
C THR A 643 -13.04 -28.45 -7.37
N LEU A 644 -14.07 -28.10 -6.59
CA LEU A 644 -14.85 -26.89 -6.83
C LEU A 644 -14.04 -25.61 -6.55
N LEU A 645 -13.26 -25.59 -5.45
CA LEU A 645 -12.39 -24.47 -5.12
C LEU A 645 -11.29 -24.24 -6.14
N ALA A 646 -10.75 -25.29 -6.76
CA ALA A 646 -9.76 -25.12 -7.83
C ALA A 646 -10.33 -24.34 -9.03
N GLU A 647 -11.59 -24.58 -9.37
CA GLU A 647 -12.27 -23.83 -10.43
C GLU A 647 -12.65 -22.42 -9.98
N ALA A 648 -13.21 -22.27 -8.77
CA ALA A 648 -13.55 -20.95 -8.21
C ALA A 648 -12.33 -20.03 -8.09
N ASN A 649 -11.20 -20.55 -7.61
CA ASN A 649 -9.95 -19.80 -7.47
C ASN A 649 -9.34 -19.42 -8.82
N ARG A 650 -9.55 -20.24 -9.86
CA ARG A 650 -9.15 -19.89 -11.21
C ARG A 650 -10.04 -18.76 -11.75
N ASN A 651 -11.36 -18.91 -11.68
CA ASN A 651 -12.32 -17.99 -12.28
C ASN A 651 -12.33 -16.62 -11.58
N SER A 652 -12.19 -16.58 -10.26
CA SER A 652 -12.02 -15.31 -9.51
C SER A 652 -10.79 -14.50 -9.94
N ARG A 653 -9.79 -15.16 -10.52
CA ARG A 653 -8.53 -14.56 -10.96
C ARG A 653 -8.45 -14.44 -12.49
N THR A 654 -9.58 -14.60 -13.18
CA THR A 654 -9.66 -14.60 -14.64
C THR A 654 -10.38 -13.35 -15.14
N TYR A 655 -9.73 -12.64 -16.06
CA TYR A 655 -10.20 -11.35 -16.55
C TYR A 655 -10.14 -11.27 -18.08
N SER A 656 -11.04 -10.45 -18.62
CA SER A 656 -11.04 -9.99 -20.01
C SER A 656 -10.87 -8.48 -20.06
N TYR A 657 -10.37 -7.96 -21.18
CA TYR A 657 -9.91 -6.58 -21.30
C TYR A 657 -10.37 -5.91 -22.59
N GLN A 658 -10.75 -4.64 -22.48
CA GLN A 658 -10.92 -3.70 -23.58
C GLN A 658 -10.03 -2.47 -23.32
N LEU A 659 -9.70 -1.75 -24.39
CA LEU A 659 -8.91 -0.52 -24.28
C LEU A 659 -9.73 0.67 -24.75
N LEU A 660 -9.67 1.74 -23.97
CA LEU A 660 -10.19 3.05 -24.30
C LEU A 660 -9.06 4.08 -24.31
N ILE A 661 -9.14 5.04 -25.22
CA ILE A 661 -8.27 6.21 -25.25
C ILE A 661 -9.11 7.48 -25.31
N SER A 662 -8.81 8.46 -24.46
CA SER A 662 -9.52 9.75 -24.36
C SER A 662 -8.55 10.93 -24.32
N ASP A 663 -9.00 12.11 -24.74
CA ASP A 663 -8.32 13.40 -24.49
C ASP A 663 -8.73 14.06 -23.16
N GLY A 664 -9.62 13.42 -22.39
CA GLY A 664 -10.14 13.94 -21.12
C GLY A 664 -11.37 14.85 -21.25
N HIS A 665 -11.91 15.05 -22.44
CA HIS A 665 -13.03 15.96 -22.72
C HIS A 665 -14.25 15.25 -23.32
N GLY A 666 -14.38 13.94 -23.11
CA GLY A 666 -15.42 13.14 -23.75
C GLY A 666 -15.14 12.84 -25.23
N PHE A 667 -13.92 13.06 -25.70
CA PHE A 667 -13.50 12.73 -27.07
C PHE A 667 -12.61 11.49 -27.08
N PHE A 668 -13.27 10.33 -27.18
CA PHE A 668 -12.62 9.03 -26.98
C PHE A 668 -12.96 7.98 -28.04
N GLN A 669 -12.10 6.97 -28.12
CA GLN A 669 -12.31 5.73 -28.86
C GLN A 669 -12.15 4.52 -27.93
N GLN A 670 -12.93 3.47 -28.16
CA GLN A 670 -12.88 2.20 -27.43
C GLN A 670 -12.83 1.04 -28.42
N THR A 671 -12.14 -0.04 -28.05
CA THR A 671 -12.18 -1.30 -28.81
C THR A 671 -13.57 -1.94 -28.76
N GLN A 672 -14.12 -2.29 -29.91
CA GLN A 672 -15.45 -2.92 -30.01
C GLN A 672 -15.51 -4.31 -29.38
N GLU A 673 -14.49 -5.13 -29.68
CA GLU A 673 -14.34 -6.49 -29.14
C GLU A 673 -13.28 -6.50 -28.04
N PRO A 674 -13.35 -7.43 -27.08
CA PRO A 674 -12.27 -7.62 -26.12
C PRO A 674 -10.99 -8.09 -26.81
N TYR A 675 -9.87 -7.89 -26.12
CA TYR A 675 -8.59 -8.42 -26.56
C TYR A 675 -8.67 -9.94 -26.73
N ALA A 676 -8.35 -10.40 -27.93
CA ALA A 676 -8.14 -11.80 -28.24
C ALA A 676 -6.65 -12.03 -28.58
N ASP A 677 -6.05 -13.03 -27.96
CA ASP A 677 -4.69 -13.44 -28.34
C ASP A 677 -4.66 -14.14 -29.71
N ALA A 678 -3.47 -14.54 -30.17
CA ALA A 678 -3.30 -15.22 -31.46
C ALA A 678 -4.07 -16.56 -31.58
N THR A 679 -4.54 -17.12 -30.47
CA THR A 679 -5.35 -18.35 -30.43
C THR A 679 -6.85 -18.08 -30.27
N GLY A 680 -7.26 -16.82 -30.20
CA GLY A 680 -8.65 -16.41 -29.98
C GLY A 680 -9.08 -16.43 -28.52
N ARG A 681 -8.15 -16.56 -27.56
CA ARG A 681 -8.50 -16.51 -26.12
C ARG A 681 -8.73 -15.07 -25.68
N ILE A 682 -9.85 -14.83 -25.00
CA ILE A 682 -10.24 -13.53 -24.45
C ILE A 682 -10.17 -13.47 -22.91
N TRP A 683 -9.90 -14.61 -22.27
CA TRP A 683 -9.87 -14.77 -20.81
C TRP A 683 -8.46 -15.13 -20.38
N PHE A 684 -7.89 -14.32 -19.48
CA PHE A 684 -6.51 -14.43 -19.04
C PHE A 684 -6.46 -14.64 -17.52
N THR A 685 -5.60 -15.56 -17.07
CA THR A 685 -5.39 -15.90 -15.66
C THR A 685 -3.89 -15.88 -15.41
N PRO A 686 -3.38 -15.22 -14.36
CA PRO A 686 -1.96 -15.23 -14.06
C PRO A 686 -1.53 -16.58 -13.47
N ILE A 687 -0.33 -17.04 -13.82
CA ILE A 687 0.16 -18.39 -13.50
C ILE A 687 1.46 -18.31 -12.70
N ALA A 688 1.47 -18.99 -11.55
CA ALA A 688 2.64 -19.01 -10.68
C ALA A 688 3.86 -19.67 -11.34
N GLN A 689 4.96 -18.94 -11.43
CA GLN A 689 6.23 -19.47 -11.88
C GLN A 689 7.07 -19.89 -10.68
N TRP A 690 7.65 -21.10 -10.75
CA TRP A 690 8.48 -21.64 -9.67
C TRP A 690 9.86 -20.99 -9.60
N PHE A 691 10.32 -20.39 -10.70
CA PHE A 691 11.67 -19.86 -10.82
C PHE A 691 11.67 -18.53 -11.56
N ASP A 692 12.27 -17.53 -10.95
CA ASP A 692 12.56 -16.23 -11.54
C ASP A 692 13.88 -16.32 -12.33
N MET A 693 13.78 -16.36 -13.65
CA MET A 693 14.92 -16.49 -14.55
C MET A 693 15.84 -15.27 -14.53
N THR A 694 15.37 -14.10 -14.09
CA THR A 694 16.22 -12.90 -13.95
C THR A 694 17.27 -13.08 -12.84
N LYS A 695 16.96 -13.92 -11.84
CA LYS A 695 17.83 -14.20 -10.68
C LYS A 695 18.72 -15.42 -10.87
N LEU A 696 18.81 -15.96 -12.09
CA LEU A 696 19.64 -17.13 -12.37
C LEU A 696 21.13 -16.87 -12.05
N GLY A 697 21.63 -15.68 -12.38
CA GLY A 697 23.00 -15.27 -12.01
C GLY A 697 23.22 -15.27 -10.49
N THR A 698 22.24 -14.77 -9.73
CA THR A 698 22.25 -14.78 -8.26
C THR A 698 22.28 -16.21 -7.72
N LEU A 699 21.47 -17.13 -8.28
CA LEU A 699 21.47 -18.53 -7.86
C LEU A 699 22.84 -19.18 -8.07
N ILE A 700 23.42 -19.01 -9.27
CA ILE A 700 24.74 -19.56 -9.59
C ILE A 700 25.81 -18.97 -8.66
N GLY A 701 25.79 -17.66 -8.43
CA GLY A 701 26.68 -16.98 -7.48
C GLY A 701 26.54 -17.54 -6.06
N SER A 702 25.31 -17.78 -5.60
CA SER A 702 25.01 -18.28 -4.26
C SER A 702 25.49 -19.73 -4.07
N LEU A 703 25.28 -20.58 -5.08
CA LEU A 703 25.79 -21.95 -5.09
C LEU A 703 27.32 -21.98 -5.13
N LEU A 704 27.95 -21.15 -5.98
CA LEU A 704 29.41 -21.01 -6.02
C LEU A 704 29.97 -20.55 -4.68
N PHE A 705 29.33 -19.57 -4.04
CA PHE A 705 29.73 -19.09 -2.73
C PHE A 705 29.64 -20.19 -1.65
N GLY A 706 28.55 -20.96 -1.64
CA GLY A 706 28.41 -22.13 -0.77
C GLY A 706 29.49 -23.19 -1.00
N ILE A 707 29.84 -23.47 -2.26
CA ILE A 707 30.95 -24.36 -2.61
C ILE A 707 32.27 -23.83 -2.07
N PHE A 708 32.56 -22.52 -2.22
CA PHE A 708 33.79 -21.93 -1.68
C PHE A 708 33.87 -22.01 -0.15
N ILE A 709 32.76 -21.83 0.57
CA ILE A 709 32.72 -22.04 2.03
C ILE A 709 33.05 -23.49 2.37
N VAL A 710 32.42 -24.47 1.71
CA VAL A 710 32.67 -25.90 1.96
C VAL A 710 34.14 -26.25 1.65
N VAL A 711 34.68 -25.74 0.55
CA VAL A 711 36.07 -25.93 0.15
C VAL A 711 37.04 -25.31 1.17
N ALA A 712 36.76 -24.10 1.65
CA ALA A 712 37.55 -23.45 2.70
C ALA A 712 37.50 -24.23 4.02
N LEU A 713 36.32 -24.77 4.39
CA LEU A 713 36.12 -25.57 5.59
C LEU A 713 36.85 -26.92 5.54
N VAL A 714 36.91 -27.57 4.37
CA VAL A 714 37.72 -28.79 4.20
C VAL A 714 39.22 -28.46 4.25
N GLN A 715 39.64 -27.32 3.74
CA GLN A 715 41.05 -26.89 3.78
C GLN A 715 41.49 -26.51 5.20
N SER A 716 40.69 -25.75 5.95
CA SER A 716 40.99 -25.31 7.31
C SER A 716 41.08 -26.47 8.30
N LYS A 717 40.32 -27.55 8.09
CA LYS A 717 40.45 -28.80 8.84
C LYS A 717 41.75 -29.56 8.56
N ARG A 718 42.40 -29.32 7.41
CA ARG A 718 43.62 -30.02 6.98
C ARG A 718 44.89 -29.20 7.21
N LYS A 719 44.80 -27.87 7.17
CA LYS A 719 45.92 -26.93 7.28
C LYS A 719 45.43 -25.61 7.88
N GLU A 720 46.30 -24.95 8.64
CA GLU A 720 46.05 -23.57 9.06
C GLU A 720 46.05 -22.64 7.84
N LEU A 721 44.96 -21.91 7.66
CA LEU A 721 44.80 -20.96 6.56
C LEU A 721 45.39 -19.60 6.95
N TYR A 722 46.16 -18.99 6.04
CA TYR A 722 46.75 -17.68 6.27
C TYR A 722 45.69 -16.58 6.35
N ILE A 723 45.66 -15.82 7.44
CA ILE A 723 44.84 -14.61 7.61
C ILE A 723 45.79 -13.42 7.63
N ARG A 724 45.48 -12.36 6.87
CA ARG A 724 46.27 -11.13 6.88
C ARG A 724 46.21 -10.49 8.29
N PRO A 725 47.34 -10.08 8.87
CA PRO A 725 47.35 -9.37 10.14
C PRO A 725 46.66 -8.00 10.02
N ILE A 726 45.87 -7.65 11.05
CA ILE A 726 45.14 -6.38 11.14
C ILE A 726 45.72 -5.59 12.30
N ALA A 727 46.30 -4.42 12.01
CA ALA A 727 47.08 -3.64 12.99
C ALA A 727 46.29 -3.29 14.25
N GLY A 728 45.01 -2.91 14.12
CA GLY A 728 44.16 -2.58 15.27
C GLY A 728 43.88 -3.76 16.19
N LEU A 729 43.94 -5.00 15.70
CA LEU A 729 43.75 -6.20 16.53
C LEU A 729 45.05 -6.68 17.16
N GLU A 730 46.20 -6.47 16.51
CA GLU A 730 47.51 -6.77 17.11
C GLU A 730 47.82 -5.84 18.29
N GLU A 731 47.35 -4.61 18.23
CA GLU A 731 47.56 -3.60 19.28
C GLU A 731 46.56 -3.72 20.45
N LEU A 732 45.57 -4.62 20.36
CA LEU A 732 44.62 -4.87 21.44
C LEU A 732 45.35 -5.28 22.73
N ASP A 733 46.26 -6.24 22.63
CA ASP A 733 47.01 -6.75 23.79
C ASP A 733 47.90 -5.65 24.40
N ASN A 734 48.55 -4.84 23.56
CA ASN A 734 49.36 -3.71 24.01
C ASN A 734 48.53 -2.60 24.66
N ALA A 735 47.32 -2.33 24.13
CA ALA A 735 46.43 -1.31 24.66
C ALA A 735 45.83 -1.71 26.02
N VAL A 736 45.49 -2.99 26.20
CA VAL A 736 45.06 -3.52 27.51
C VAL A 736 46.25 -3.56 28.49
N GLY A 737 47.43 -3.99 28.04
CA GLY A 737 48.66 -3.96 28.86
C GLY A 737 48.99 -2.56 29.38
N ARG A 738 48.89 -1.54 28.52
CA ARG A 738 49.07 -0.13 28.94
C ARG A 738 47.99 0.35 29.90
N ALA A 739 46.73 -0.04 29.72
CA ALA A 739 45.68 0.29 30.69
C ALA A 739 46.00 -0.30 32.08
N THR A 740 46.56 -1.51 32.11
CA THR A 740 47.07 -2.18 33.32
C THR A 740 48.19 -1.36 33.97
N GLU A 741 49.21 -0.97 33.20
CA GLU A 741 50.35 -0.18 33.68
C GLU A 741 49.92 1.18 34.25
N MET A 742 48.87 1.78 33.69
CA MET A 742 48.33 3.06 34.15
C MET A 742 47.35 2.93 35.33
N GLY A 743 46.90 1.72 35.67
CA GLY A 743 45.85 1.51 36.66
C GLY A 743 44.52 2.18 36.31
N ARG A 744 44.22 2.32 35.01
CA ARG A 744 43.05 3.02 34.46
C ARG A 744 42.18 2.01 33.67
N PRO A 745 40.84 2.17 33.63
CA PRO A 745 39.97 1.17 33.01
C PRO A 745 40.08 1.14 31.48
N VAL A 746 39.66 0.01 30.91
CA VAL A 746 39.35 -0.15 29.48
C VAL A 746 37.85 0.08 29.29
N MET A 747 37.46 0.87 28.28
CA MET A 747 36.06 1.07 27.93
C MET A 747 35.73 0.45 26.57
N PHE A 748 34.66 -0.34 26.50
CA PHE A 748 34.16 -0.92 25.26
C PHE A 748 32.80 -0.34 24.93
N VAL A 749 32.64 0.24 23.73
CA VAL A 749 31.40 0.86 23.30
C VAL A 749 30.90 0.12 22.05
N PRO A 750 29.69 -0.49 22.08
CA PRO A 750 29.22 -1.37 21.00
C PRO A 750 28.40 -0.68 19.87
N GLY A 751 28.29 0.65 19.90
CA GLY A 751 27.48 1.41 18.93
C GLY A 751 25.96 1.26 19.14
N TRP A 752 25.19 1.73 18.16
CA TRP A 752 23.73 1.89 18.18
C TRP A 752 22.90 0.69 17.76
N GLY A 753 23.54 -0.34 17.20
CA GLY A 753 22.81 -1.42 16.56
C GLY A 753 22.16 -2.38 17.55
N THR A 754 21.06 -2.99 17.14
CA THR A 754 20.38 -4.03 17.93
C THR A 754 20.86 -5.45 17.56
N LEU A 755 20.39 -6.49 18.26
CA LEU A 755 20.83 -7.89 18.04
C LEU A 755 20.53 -8.45 16.63
N GLY A 756 19.65 -7.80 15.87
CA GLY A 756 19.35 -8.14 14.47
C GLY A 756 20.43 -7.69 13.48
N GLU A 757 21.34 -6.81 13.91
CA GLU A 757 22.35 -6.23 13.04
C GLU A 757 23.66 -7.03 13.07
N PRO A 758 24.23 -7.40 11.90
CA PRO A 758 25.51 -8.11 11.85
C PRO A 758 26.65 -7.36 12.55
N CYS A 759 26.63 -6.03 12.47
CA CYS A 759 27.63 -5.16 13.07
C CYS A 759 27.67 -5.31 14.61
N THR A 760 26.51 -5.32 15.26
CA THR A 760 26.38 -5.55 16.70
C THR A 760 26.84 -6.94 17.11
N ILE A 761 26.48 -7.97 16.34
CA ILE A 761 26.94 -9.33 16.60
C ILE A 761 28.48 -9.39 16.55
N SER A 762 29.11 -8.79 15.54
CA SER A 762 30.57 -8.74 15.43
C SER A 762 31.20 -7.99 16.61
N SER A 763 30.60 -6.86 17.01
CA SER A 763 31.02 -6.10 18.20
C SER A 763 31.02 -6.95 19.46
N MET A 764 29.95 -7.72 19.70
CA MET A 764 29.85 -8.63 20.85
C MET A 764 30.91 -9.73 20.85
N MET A 765 31.31 -10.22 19.68
CA MET A 765 32.41 -11.19 19.57
C MET A 765 33.77 -10.56 19.92
N ILE A 766 34.00 -9.30 19.57
CA ILE A 766 35.22 -8.56 19.96
C ILE A 766 35.17 -8.24 21.46
N LEU A 767 34.00 -7.89 22.01
CA LEU A 767 33.81 -7.70 23.46
C LEU A 767 34.20 -8.95 24.24
N ALA A 768 33.81 -10.15 23.79
CA ALA A 768 34.19 -11.41 24.44
C ALA A 768 35.71 -11.57 24.57
N GLN A 769 36.47 -11.22 23.52
CA GLN A 769 37.93 -11.31 23.51
C GLN A 769 38.56 -10.20 24.37
N THR A 770 38.01 -8.99 24.28
CA THR A 770 38.44 -7.85 25.11
C THR A 770 38.24 -8.17 26.59
N ALA A 771 37.09 -8.73 26.96
CA ALA A 771 36.76 -9.16 28.31
C ALA A 771 37.74 -10.21 28.84
N ARG A 772 38.02 -11.25 28.04
CA ARG A 772 39.02 -12.27 28.39
C ARG A 772 40.38 -11.65 28.67
N LYS A 773 40.84 -10.71 27.82
CA LYS A 773 42.10 -10.01 28.01
C LYS A 773 42.10 -9.12 29.24
N THR A 774 41.05 -8.34 29.48
CA THR A 774 40.95 -7.51 30.69
C THR A 774 40.96 -8.36 31.96
N ALA A 775 40.37 -9.56 31.94
CA ALA A 775 40.43 -10.51 33.05
C ALA A 775 41.82 -11.12 33.24
N GLU A 776 42.52 -11.48 32.16
CA GLU A 776 43.92 -11.97 32.19
C GLU A 776 44.88 -10.95 32.80
N PHE A 777 44.71 -9.66 32.47
CA PHE A 777 45.55 -8.56 32.92
C PHE A 777 45.07 -7.88 34.22
N ASP A 778 43.95 -8.33 34.80
CA ASP A 778 43.34 -7.76 36.01
C ASP A 778 43.02 -6.25 35.88
N VAL A 779 42.36 -5.89 34.77
CA VAL A 779 41.94 -4.52 34.46
C VAL A 779 40.41 -4.42 34.42
N ARG A 780 39.85 -3.37 35.03
CA ARG A 780 38.41 -3.09 35.00
C ARG A 780 37.93 -2.76 33.58
N LEU A 781 36.89 -3.46 33.12
CA LEU A 781 36.23 -3.25 31.83
C LEU A 781 34.88 -2.55 32.02
N ILE A 782 34.72 -1.36 31.46
CA ILE A 782 33.46 -0.59 31.49
C ILE A 782 32.80 -0.67 30.12
N SER A 783 31.52 -1.05 30.04
CA SER A 783 30.80 -1.17 28.77
C SER A 783 29.45 -0.45 28.83
N PRO A 784 29.35 0.80 28.36
CA PRO A 784 28.06 1.51 28.25
C PRO A 784 27.26 1.06 27.01
N HIS A 785 25.97 0.79 27.19
CA HIS A 785 25.05 0.34 26.14
C HIS A 785 23.87 1.31 25.94
N CYS A 786 23.37 1.41 24.70
CA CYS A 786 22.18 2.18 24.34
C CYS A 786 20.94 1.32 24.03
N ASP A 787 21.09 0.00 23.92
CA ASP A 787 20.02 -0.96 23.61
C ASP A 787 19.81 -1.92 24.80
N TYR A 788 18.54 -2.09 25.19
CA TYR A 788 18.15 -2.87 26.36
C TYR A 788 18.10 -4.39 26.11
N PHE A 789 18.14 -4.84 24.85
CA PHE A 789 18.30 -6.25 24.48
C PHE A 789 19.77 -6.66 24.36
N VAL A 790 20.65 -5.77 23.89
CA VAL A 790 22.09 -6.03 23.74
C VAL A 790 22.79 -6.08 25.10
N MET A 791 22.43 -5.20 26.04
CA MET A 791 23.09 -5.11 27.35
C MET A 791 23.08 -6.44 28.15
N PRO A 792 21.95 -7.16 28.31
CA PRO A 792 21.96 -8.44 29.01
C PRO A 792 22.83 -9.50 28.34
N VAL A 793 22.88 -9.51 27.00
CA VAL A 793 23.74 -10.42 26.23
C VAL A 793 25.22 -10.09 26.47
N ALA A 794 25.57 -8.81 26.48
CA ALA A 794 26.92 -8.36 26.80
C ALA A 794 27.32 -8.76 28.23
N GLN A 795 26.43 -8.63 29.22
CA GLN A 795 26.66 -9.09 30.59
C GLN A 795 27.01 -10.58 30.65
N GLU A 796 26.25 -11.43 29.96
CA GLU A 796 26.49 -12.87 29.91
C GLU A 796 27.80 -13.22 29.20
N ILE A 797 28.12 -12.53 28.09
CA ILE A 797 29.38 -12.70 27.36
C ILE A 797 30.58 -12.36 28.24
N VAL A 798 30.57 -11.21 28.92
CA VAL A 798 31.68 -10.79 29.77
C VAL A 798 31.80 -11.71 30.99
N GLN A 799 30.69 -12.09 31.62
CA GLN A 799 30.69 -13.05 32.74
C GLN A 799 31.32 -14.39 32.33
N THR A 800 30.95 -14.89 31.16
CA THR A 800 31.48 -16.15 30.60
C THR A 800 32.98 -16.00 30.33
N ALA A 801 33.41 -14.92 29.67
CA ALA A 801 34.81 -14.66 29.37
C ALA A 801 35.68 -14.56 30.62
N TYR A 802 35.21 -13.88 31.68
CA TYR A 802 35.90 -13.78 32.97
C TYR A 802 35.98 -15.14 33.68
N SER A 803 34.92 -15.94 33.60
CA SER A 803 34.88 -17.30 34.15
C SER A 803 35.86 -18.23 33.44
N GLU A 804 35.93 -18.16 32.10
CA GLU A 804 36.89 -18.91 31.29
C GLU A 804 38.34 -18.51 31.55
N ALA A 805 38.59 -17.22 31.83
CA ALA A 805 39.89 -16.71 32.23
C ALA A 805 40.27 -17.09 33.69
N GLY A 806 39.37 -17.74 34.44
CA GLY A 806 39.60 -18.15 35.82
C GLY A 806 39.49 -17.02 36.85
N ARG A 807 38.88 -15.88 36.49
CA ARG A 807 38.66 -14.71 37.37
C ARG A 807 37.16 -14.32 37.45
N PRO A 808 36.26 -15.24 37.83
CA PRO A 808 34.83 -14.91 37.97
C PRO A 808 34.57 -13.89 39.09
N ASP A 809 35.49 -13.75 40.03
CA ASP A 809 35.46 -12.78 41.14
C ASP A 809 35.69 -11.32 40.70
N ALA A 810 36.35 -11.12 39.57
CA ALA A 810 36.62 -9.78 39.02
C ALA A 810 35.48 -9.24 38.15
N PHE A 811 34.45 -10.04 37.87
CA PHE A 811 33.29 -9.62 37.09
C PHE A 811 32.35 -8.76 37.94
N ASP A 812 32.15 -7.51 37.54
CA ASP A 812 31.10 -6.63 38.07
C ASP A 812 30.00 -6.43 37.02
N ARG A 813 28.76 -6.73 37.42
CA ARG A 813 27.59 -6.53 36.56
C ARG A 813 27.28 -5.05 36.35
N ASP A 814 27.59 -4.20 37.34
CA ASP A 814 27.29 -2.78 37.31
C ASP A 814 28.22 -2.00 36.36
N ASP A 815 29.30 -2.62 35.89
CA ASP A 815 30.19 -2.06 34.86
C ASP A 815 29.67 -2.22 33.43
N ILE A 816 28.60 -3.00 33.23
CA ILE A 816 27.96 -3.24 31.93
C ILE A 816 26.50 -2.78 32.03
N PHE A 817 26.25 -1.53 31.65
CA PHE A 817 25.00 -0.86 31.98
C PHE A 817 24.40 -0.08 30.81
N TYR A 818 23.11 0.18 30.92
CA TYR A 818 22.34 0.98 29.96
C TYR A 818 22.40 2.47 30.33
N ILE A 819 22.63 3.34 29.34
CA ILE A 819 22.60 4.81 29.51
C ILE A 819 21.28 5.39 29.00
N SER A 820 21.05 5.32 27.69
CA SER A 820 19.89 5.90 27.00
C SER A 820 19.84 5.39 25.56
N ASP A 821 18.64 5.30 25.02
CA ASP A 821 18.30 5.04 23.62
C ASP A 821 18.24 6.34 22.78
N SER A 822 18.58 7.49 23.35
CA SER A 822 18.61 8.78 22.66
C SER A 822 20.03 9.13 22.20
N GLN A 823 20.19 9.42 20.90
CA GLN A 823 21.47 9.58 20.21
C GLN A 823 22.53 10.38 20.98
N PHE A 824 22.23 11.64 21.25
CA PHE A 824 23.17 12.55 21.90
C PHE A 824 23.24 12.35 23.41
N ALA A 825 22.22 11.78 24.04
CA ALA A 825 22.26 11.47 25.47
C ALA A 825 23.24 10.34 25.76
N PHE A 826 23.24 9.28 24.94
CA PHE A 826 24.23 8.21 25.01
C PHE A 826 25.65 8.75 24.78
N SER A 827 25.87 9.52 23.71
CA SER A 827 27.18 10.14 23.43
C SER A 827 27.68 11.01 24.59
N ALA A 828 26.82 11.88 25.14
CA ALA A 828 27.16 12.69 26.30
C ALA A 828 27.50 11.84 27.54
N GLY A 829 26.78 10.74 27.75
CA GLY A 829 27.06 9.77 28.81
C GLY A 829 28.43 9.12 28.65
N VAL A 830 28.75 8.61 27.45
CA VAL A 830 30.06 8.00 27.14
C VAL A 830 31.19 9.01 27.30
N ASN A 831 31.02 10.24 26.81
CA ASN A 831 32.01 11.31 26.98
C ASN A 831 32.23 11.65 28.45
N GLY A 832 31.15 11.73 29.23
CA GLY A 832 31.20 11.94 30.68
C GLY A 832 31.97 10.85 31.40
N ILE A 833 31.75 9.57 31.04
CA ILE A 833 32.49 8.42 31.60
C ILE A 833 33.97 8.51 31.23
N THR A 834 34.27 8.76 29.96
CA THR A 834 35.63 8.87 29.42
C THR A 834 36.49 9.83 30.24
N ILE A 835 35.95 11.02 30.52
CA ILE A 835 36.65 12.07 31.28
C ILE A 835 36.71 11.74 32.79
N ARG A 836 35.60 11.28 33.38
CA ARG A 836 35.51 11.03 34.83
C ARG A 836 36.38 9.88 35.29
N GLU A 837 36.27 8.75 34.62
CA GLU A 837 37.02 7.53 34.97
C GLU A 837 38.48 7.62 34.47
N ARG A 838 38.80 8.64 33.66
CA ARG A 838 40.06 8.76 32.93
C ARG A 838 40.32 7.43 32.25
N VAL A 839 39.55 7.08 31.23
CA VAL A 839 39.73 5.79 30.54
C VAL A 839 41.11 5.76 29.83
N ALA A 840 41.85 4.65 29.92
CA ALA A 840 43.16 4.54 29.26
C ALA A 840 43.07 3.99 27.83
N THR A 841 42.12 3.10 27.58
CA THR A 841 41.91 2.48 26.26
C THR A 841 40.41 2.45 25.96
N ILE A 842 40.02 2.90 24.77
CA ILE A 842 38.63 2.87 24.32
C ILE A 842 38.52 2.06 23.04
N LEU A 843 37.59 1.10 23.05
CA LEU A 843 37.19 0.34 21.86
C LEU A 843 35.84 0.83 21.38
N TYR A 844 35.79 1.42 20.19
CA TYR A 844 34.54 1.83 19.53
C TYR A 844 34.20 0.81 18.45
N MET A 845 33.35 -0.17 18.75
CA MET A 845 33.07 -1.30 17.87
C MET A 845 31.59 -1.32 17.50
N GLY A 846 31.22 -0.88 16.30
CA GLY A 846 29.81 -0.84 15.90
C GLY A 846 29.45 0.34 15.00
N PHE A 847 28.19 0.74 15.06
CA PHE A 847 27.61 1.86 14.32
C PHE A 847 27.40 3.09 15.22
N PHE A 848 27.94 4.27 14.85
CA PHE A 848 28.04 5.45 15.74
C PHE A 848 27.53 6.77 15.15
N ASN A 849 26.56 6.69 14.22
CA ASN A 849 26.00 7.81 13.46
C ASN A 849 26.96 9.00 13.25
N ALA A 850 26.60 10.21 13.70
CA ALA A 850 27.42 11.43 13.57
C ALA A 850 28.22 11.73 14.84
N GLU A 851 27.84 11.15 15.98
CA GLU A 851 28.46 11.30 17.29
C GLU A 851 29.80 10.57 17.41
N ALA A 852 30.11 9.66 16.49
CA ALA A 852 31.42 9.01 16.36
C ALA A 852 32.56 10.02 16.59
N LEU A 853 32.52 11.16 15.88
CA LEU A 853 33.55 12.20 15.98
C LEU A 853 33.59 12.89 17.36
N LEU A 854 32.43 13.11 17.98
CA LEU A 854 32.35 13.74 19.31
C LEU A 854 32.94 12.83 20.40
N MET A 855 32.71 11.53 20.25
CA MET A 855 33.18 10.52 21.21
C MET A 855 34.68 10.34 21.10
N THR A 856 35.19 10.21 19.87
CA THR A 856 36.60 9.93 19.65
C THR A 856 37.50 11.14 19.90
N GLU A 857 37.02 12.35 19.63
CA GLU A 857 37.74 13.57 20.00
C GLU A 857 37.84 13.70 21.54
N THR A 858 36.80 13.29 22.27
CA THR A 858 36.84 13.25 23.74
C THR A 858 37.84 12.21 24.24
N GLY A 859 37.88 11.02 23.63
CA GLY A 859 38.88 9.99 23.93
C GLY A 859 40.31 10.46 23.69
N ASN A 860 40.54 11.15 22.58
CA ASN A 860 41.83 11.75 22.24
C ASN A 860 42.25 12.81 23.26
N GLN A 861 41.33 13.71 23.65
CA GLN A 861 41.57 14.72 24.69
C GLN A 861 41.85 14.10 26.08
N ALA A 862 41.24 12.94 26.38
CA ALA A 862 41.51 12.20 27.61
C ALA A 862 42.85 11.42 27.58
N GLY A 863 43.54 11.42 26.44
CA GLY A 863 44.80 10.70 26.20
C GLY A 863 44.61 9.18 26.17
N ALA A 864 43.42 8.70 25.82
CA ALA A 864 43.15 7.27 25.70
C ALA A 864 43.64 6.73 24.35
N ILE A 865 44.15 5.50 24.33
CA ILE A 865 44.39 4.77 23.07
C ILE A 865 43.05 4.33 22.52
N GLN A 866 42.79 4.61 21.25
CA GLN A 866 41.50 4.37 20.62
C GLN A 866 41.62 3.37 19.47
N ILE A 867 40.87 2.27 19.59
CA ILE A 867 40.71 1.27 18.54
C ILE A 867 39.25 1.28 18.11
N ALA A 868 38.98 1.72 16.89
CA ALA A 868 37.63 1.79 16.35
C ALA A 868 37.39 0.76 15.25
N GLY A 869 36.15 0.33 15.06
CA GLY A 869 35.75 -0.57 14.00
C GLY A 869 34.29 -0.34 13.60
N THR A 870 34.05 -0.18 12.30
CA THR A 870 32.72 0.01 11.75
C THR A 870 32.66 -0.44 10.29
N ASP A 871 31.47 -0.84 9.86
CA ASP A 871 31.15 -1.12 8.46
C ASP A 871 30.47 0.05 7.74
N ALA A 872 30.15 1.13 8.45
CA ALA A 872 29.53 2.31 7.87
C ALA A 872 30.53 3.21 7.13
N THR A 873 30.38 3.30 5.80
CA THR A 873 31.23 4.12 4.93
C THR A 873 31.24 5.61 5.29
N THR A 874 30.18 6.11 5.91
CA THR A 874 30.06 7.50 6.37
C THR A 874 30.83 7.80 7.66
N GLN A 875 31.14 6.79 8.47
CA GLN A 875 31.81 6.94 9.79
C GLN A 875 33.30 6.66 9.74
N VAL A 876 33.73 5.78 8.82
CA VAL A 876 35.15 5.43 8.62
C VAL A 876 36.07 6.65 8.58
N PRO A 877 35.76 7.76 7.87
CA PRO A 877 36.62 8.95 7.88
C PRO A 877 36.80 9.60 9.26
N PHE A 878 35.78 9.57 10.12
CA PHE A 878 35.87 10.11 11.48
C PHE A 878 36.83 9.28 12.33
N PHE A 879 36.71 7.95 12.28
CA PHE A 879 37.60 7.06 13.02
C PHE A 879 39.05 7.13 12.54
N ILE A 880 39.28 7.14 11.21
CA ILE A 880 40.63 7.27 10.66
C ILE A 880 41.33 8.55 11.12
N THR A 881 40.57 9.63 11.32
CA THR A 881 41.13 10.94 11.67
C THR A 881 41.33 11.17 13.16
N THR A 882 40.64 10.41 14.02
CA THR A 882 40.58 10.68 15.47
C THR A 882 40.97 9.50 16.36
N CYS A 883 41.13 8.29 15.80
CA CYS A 883 41.55 7.09 16.53
C CYS A 883 42.95 6.64 16.09
N ASP A 884 43.66 5.94 16.97
CA ASP A 884 44.98 5.38 16.68
C ASP A 884 44.91 4.24 15.65
N TYR A 885 43.87 3.40 15.76
CA TYR A 885 43.63 2.29 14.85
C TYR A 885 42.17 2.21 14.45
N THR A 886 41.91 1.94 13.16
CA THR A 886 40.56 1.80 12.61
C THR A 886 40.44 0.52 11.79
N LEU A 887 39.50 -0.35 12.15
CA LEU A 887 39.07 -1.50 11.36
C LEU A 887 38.05 -1.03 10.32
N ILE A 888 38.37 -1.20 9.04
CA ILE A 888 37.55 -0.66 7.94
C ILE A 888 36.69 -1.78 7.34
N GLY A 889 35.36 -1.64 7.44
CA GLY A 889 34.45 -2.49 6.68
C GLY A 889 34.59 -3.97 7.04
N GLU A 890 35.08 -4.76 6.09
CA GLU A 890 35.26 -6.21 6.26
C GLU A 890 36.28 -6.59 7.34
N GLU A 891 37.24 -5.72 7.66
CA GLU A 891 38.21 -5.97 8.74
C GLU A 891 37.51 -6.08 10.10
N PHE A 892 36.43 -5.30 10.29
CA PHE A 892 35.60 -5.36 11.48
C PHE A 892 34.88 -6.71 11.62
N TYR A 893 34.36 -7.26 10.52
CA TYR A 893 33.73 -8.58 10.51
C TYR A 893 34.73 -9.73 10.61
N ALA A 894 35.95 -9.54 10.10
CA ALA A 894 37.02 -10.52 10.18
C ALA A 894 37.65 -10.60 11.58
N ALA A 895 37.43 -9.60 12.44
CA ALA A 895 38.10 -9.49 13.73
C ALA A 895 37.86 -10.68 14.66
N SER A 896 36.62 -11.20 14.68
CA SER A 896 36.29 -12.37 15.50
C SER A 896 36.99 -13.65 15.02
N ALA A 897 37.10 -13.85 13.69
CA ALA A 897 37.85 -14.95 13.10
C ALA A 897 39.35 -14.83 13.39
N TYR A 898 39.87 -13.60 13.37
CA TYR A 898 41.28 -13.30 13.65
C TYR A 898 41.65 -13.59 15.10
N LEU A 899 40.86 -13.08 16.06
CA LEU A 899 41.14 -13.20 17.49
C LEU A 899 40.89 -14.62 18.03
N SER A 900 39.78 -15.26 17.64
CA SER A 900 39.42 -16.59 18.16
C SER A 900 40.16 -17.74 17.47
N ARG A 901 40.66 -17.52 16.25
CA ARG A 901 41.17 -18.57 15.34
C ARG A 901 40.24 -19.77 15.17
N ASN A 902 38.93 -19.57 15.35
CA ASN A 902 37.95 -20.63 15.17
C ASN A 902 37.90 -21.05 13.70
N ILE A 903 38.10 -22.36 13.46
CA ILE A 903 38.11 -22.97 12.12
C ILE A 903 36.88 -22.55 11.30
N GLU A 904 35.69 -22.48 11.89
CA GLU A 904 34.46 -22.11 11.18
C GLU A 904 34.51 -20.67 10.66
N LEU A 905 34.86 -19.72 11.52
CA LEU A 905 34.94 -18.30 11.17
C LEU A 905 36.06 -18.03 10.16
N VAL A 906 37.21 -18.68 10.31
CA VAL A 906 38.33 -18.59 9.36
C VAL A 906 37.95 -19.16 8.00
N SER A 907 37.16 -20.23 7.97
CA SER A 907 36.67 -20.83 6.72
C SER A 907 35.69 -19.91 6.00
N MET A 908 34.79 -19.25 6.73
CA MET A 908 33.87 -18.27 6.14
C MET A 908 34.63 -17.09 5.53
N LEU A 909 35.61 -16.54 6.26
CA LEU A 909 36.46 -15.45 5.77
C LEU A 909 37.19 -15.84 4.47
N LYS A 910 37.74 -17.06 4.41
CA LYS A 910 38.42 -17.54 3.20
C LYS A 910 37.49 -17.85 2.05
N GLY A 911 36.30 -18.38 2.31
CA GLY A 911 35.26 -18.56 1.29
C GLY A 911 34.86 -17.23 0.64
N LEU A 912 34.73 -16.16 1.45
CA LEU A 912 34.49 -14.80 0.99
C LEU A 912 35.65 -14.28 0.12
N ASP A 913 36.91 -14.48 0.52
CA ASP A 913 38.07 -14.08 -0.27
C ASP A 913 38.09 -14.75 -1.66
N TYR A 914 37.80 -16.04 -1.74
CA TYR A 914 37.70 -16.76 -3.02
C TYR A 914 36.60 -16.21 -3.91
N PHE A 915 35.43 -15.93 -3.34
CA PHE A 915 34.31 -15.38 -4.07
C PHE A 915 34.61 -13.96 -4.57
N LYS A 916 35.22 -13.10 -3.74
CA LYS A 916 35.68 -11.76 -4.16
C LYS A 916 36.66 -11.83 -5.32
N LEU A 917 37.59 -12.79 -5.31
CA LEU A 917 38.53 -12.97 -6.43
C LEU A 917 37.78 -13.28 -7.74
N VAL A 918 36.77 -14.15 -7.69
CA VAL A 918 35.91 -14.43 -8.86
C VAL A 918 35.18 -13.16 -9.30
N MET A 919 34.64 -12.37 -8.37
CA MET A 919 33.98 -11.10 -8.69
C MET A 919 34.93 -10.10 -9.35
N VAL A 920 36.16 -9.96 -8.85
CA VAL A 920 37.20 -9.12 -9.48
C VAL A 920 37.48 -9.57 -10.91
N ILE A 921 37.63 -10.87 -11.15
CA ILE A 921 37.82 -11.42 -12.50
C ILE A 921 36.61 -11.10 -13.39
N LEU A 922 35.38 -11.28 -12.90
CA LEU A 922 34.16 -10.97 -13.63
C LEU A 922 34.02 -9.48 -13.95
N VAL A 923 34.43 -8.59 -13.04
CA VAL A 923 34.45 -7.13 -13.28
C VAL A 923 35.47 -6.77 -14.36
N ILE A 924 36.68 -7.33 -14.29
CA ILE A 924 37.72 -7.08 -15.31
C ILE A 924 37.25 -7.59 -16.68
N ALA A 925 36.76 -8.83 -16.73
CA ALA A 925 36.20 -9.41 -17.96
C ALA A 925 35.02 -8.59 -18.49
N GLY A 926 34.06 -8.23 -17.63
CA GLY A 926 32.92 -7.40 -17.99
C GLY A 926 33.32 -6.03 -18.52
N THR A 927 34.33 -5.40 -17.93
CA THR A 927 34.89 -4.12 -18.42
C THR A 927 35.47 -4.26 -19.83
N ILE A 928 36.25 -5.31 -20.09
CA ILE A 928 36.83 -5.58 -21.41
C ILE A 928 35.72 -5.85 -22.44
N LEU A 929 34.74 -6.69 -22.10
CA LEU A 929 33.61 -7.04 -22.96
C LEU A 929 32.73 -5.82 -23.29
N SER A 930 32.45 -4.99 -22.28
CA SER A 930 31.70 -3.74 -22.45
C SER A 930 32.44 -2.73 -23.32
N THR A 931 33.77 -2.68 -23.23
CA THR A 931 34.60 -1.78 -24.06
C THR A 931 34.49 -2.10 -25.56
N VAL A 932 34.29 -3.38 -25.91
CA VAL A 932 34.02 -3.82 -27.30
C VAL A 932 32.53 -3.87 -27.65
N HIS A 933 31.69 -3.23 -26.84
CA HIS A 933 30.23 -3.15 -26.99
C HIS A 933 29.50 -4.51 -26.91
N TRP A 934 30.09 -5.49 -26.20
CA TRP A 934 29.43 -6.76 -25.90
C TRP A 934 28.92 -6.77 -24.45
N HIS A 935 27.64 -6.44 -24.28
CA HIS A 935 27.00 -6.26 -22.96
C HIS A 935 26.31 -7.53 -22.42
N GLY A 936 26.56 -8.71 -23.03
CA GLY A 936 25.88 -9.96 -22.65
C GLY A 936 26.11 -10.36 -21.19
N LEU A 937 27.33 -10.14 -20.67
CA LEU A 937 27.66 -10.43 -19.27
C LEU A 937 26.95 -9.46 -18.30
N LEU A 938 26.86 -8.17 -18.67
CA LEU A 938 26.15 -7.16 -17.86
C LEU A 938 24.65 -7.46 -17.78
N HIS A 939 24.05 -7.98 -18.84
CA HIS A 939 22.64 -8.36 -18.86
C HIS A 939 22.34 -9.67 -18.14
N PHE A 940 23.33 -10.55 -18.01
CA PHE A 940 23.18 -11.82 -17.30
C PHE A 940 23.36 -11.67 -15.80
N LEU A 941 24.28 -10.81 -15.38
CA LEU A 941 24.47 -10.48 -13.99
C LEU A 941 23.28 -9.64 -13.52
N PRO A 942 22.74 -9.93 -12.32
CA PRO A 942 21.69 -9.12 -11.72
C PRO A 942 22.28 -7.74 -11.41
N PHE A 943 22.03 -6.76 -12.27
CA PHE A 943 22.30 -5.36 -12.01
C PHE A 943 20.97 -4.62 -12.03
N GLU A 944 20.33 -4.62 -10.87
CA GLU A 944 19.33 -3.65 -10.43
C GLU A 944 19.68 -3.21 -9.02
#